data_AF-A0A2K2F8U3-F1
#
_entry.id   AF-A0A2K2F8U3-F1
#
_cell.length_a   1.000
_cell.length_b   1.000
_cell.length_c   1.000
_cell.angle_alpha   90.00
_cell.angle_beta   90.00
_cell.angle_gamma   90.00
#
_symmetry.space_group_name_H-M   'P 1'
#
loop_
_entity.id
_entity.type
_entity.pdbx_description
1 polymer ?
#
loop_
_entity_poly.entity_id
_entity_poly.type
_entity_poly.pdbx_seq_one_letter_code
_entity_poly.pdbx_strand_id
1 'polypeptide(L)'
;MKRMEDMDLDRAFEKIKNTLPVNHDLKRELRKNFIKKRKPSLWKKLAATAAAVAVISSAVFWTNYDPVERVSAAELNIQNHISFVDIGSSQPLHVSEHNGKLYMPVFGEGIFIYDGKGFTKINDEDTYYLRVSPDGKQLVFSSDGVLKTLDMASGKVNEILKGDGAEIYYEEPSWVDDHTILYVKKEIQFNDTHGFTVKESGIYSLDLITMNSVKLTDGEHPSHVNGMNSVVFSRDGKVMFLNLKSKSEEIVDDGRFPSVSPDGKYIAYVKTETSSKEVAKNARIDEAIEDIWIADTTDFSVKKKLTANYPHYFISADEWAGSLEPSDVPQVLEIPGTYSYYEPTWSSDSKSIYAVKSSSAQESGEAGNRVMRIDLAPETVSPANTVRRYLQALIARDDDYAKSLMKEPPEILTISNPHPVGYRITDEGTENGNSYVDAEVYWSYTANPYYQVIKSRYYLTAGASGYIIDSIKEDSTIEVYEREGSVYIAQRDDKEEIFKESDIPAEYLEGDSLRLASLAYNPDSDSIVFALQLMDSVKGDAIIRIMSYSRKAKSFQLINDVKANDGVDDIGATGLTMDSDGNYAALDVYTQSGETFGRNAYAFDLKSGESKDLSALFTSESAENISTNFWDEGRLVISATIDQQTVKCVYDPETGEMSSF
;
A
#
# COMPACT_ATOMS: atom_id res chain seq x y z
N MET A 1 29.03 17.56 41.37
CA MET A 1 28.27 17.61 42.64
C MET A 1 27.32 16.43 42.82
N LYS A 2 26.76 15.83 41.75
CA LYS A 2 25.89 14.63 41.79
C LYS A 2 26.54 13.28 42.18
N ARG A 3 27.87 13.20 42.35
CA ARG A 3 28.59 11.95 42.67
C ARG A 3 28.91 11.78 44.16
N MET A 4 28.60 12.80 44.97
CA MET A 4 28.91 12.83 46.40
C MET A 4 27.71 12.37 47.26
N GLU A 5 26.49 12.40 46.71
CA GLU A 5 25.27 11.98 47.40
C GLU A 5 25.10 10.45 47.45
N ASP A 6 25.53 9.72 46.42
CA ASP A 6 25.42 8.24 46.39
C ASP A 6 26.32 7.54 47.42
N MET A 7 27.53 8.07 47.64
CA MET A 7 28.48 7.49 48.61
C MET A 7 28.01 7.63 50.06
N ASP A 8 27.24 8.67 50.37
CA ASP A 8 26.69 8.87 51.71
C ASP A 8 25.46 7.98 51.96
N LEU A 9 24.71 7.65 50.90
CA LEU A 9 23.59 6.70 50.97
C LEU A 9 24.07 5.27 51.28
N ASP A 10 25.13 4.80 50.62
CA ASP A 10 25.70 3.48 50.84
C ASP A 10 26.25 3.30 52.27
N ARG A 11 26.88 4.34 52.81
CA ARG A 11 27.31 4.34 54.22
C ARG A 11 26.14 4.29 55.19
N ALA A 12 25.02 4.93 54.86
CA ALA A 12 23.82 4.88 55.68
C ALA A 12 23.22 3.46 55.72
N PHE A 13 23.19 2.76 54.57
CA PHE A 13 22.71 1.38 54.49
C PHE A 13 23.61 0.37 55.24
N GLU A 14 24.93 0.52 55.15
CA GLU A 14 25.89 -0.30 55.92
C GLU A 14 25.71 -0.14 57.44
N LYS A 15 25.41 1.08 57.90
CA LYS A 15 25.11 1.36 59.32
C LYS A 15 23.80 0.71 59.79
N ILE A 16 22.77 0.69 58.94
CA ILE A 16 21.48 0.05 59.24
C ILE A 16 21.63 -1.48 59.30
N LYS A 17 22.40 -2.06 58.36
CA LYS A 17 22.66 -3.51 58.33
C LYS A 17 23.32 -4.04 59.61
N ASN A 18 24.21 -3.24 60.21
CA ASN A 18 24.92 -3.61 61.44
C ASN A 18 24.13 -3.32 62.74
N THR A 19 22.95 -2.69 62.65
CA THR A 19 22.07 -2.42 63.80
C THR A 19 20.85 -3.34 63.86
N LEU A 20 20.63 -4.18 62.86
CA LEU A 20 19.55 -5.18 62.86
C LEU A 20 19.91 -6.36 63.79
N PRO A 21 19.15 -6.61 64.87
CA PRO A 21 19.41 -7.74 65.76
C PRO A 21 19.10 -9.05 65.05
N VAL A 22 20.14 -9.84 64.78
CA VAL A 22 20.00 -11.17 64.18
C VAL A 22 19.66 -12.18 65.29
N ASN A 23 18.53 -12.86 65.16
CA ASN A 23 18.17 -13.96 66.07
C ASN A 23 19.06 -15.19 65.78
N HIS A 24 20.16 -15.29 66.52
CA HIS A 24 21.16 -16.34 66.34
C HIS A 24 20.66 -17.73 66.74
N ASP A 25 19.60 -17.83 67.55
CA ASP A 25 19.03 -19.11 67.96
C ASP A 25 18.15 -19.70 66.86
N LEU A 26 17.31 -18.88 66.22
CA LEU A 26 16.55 -19.27 65.03
C LEU A 26 17.48 -19.73 63.89
N LYS A 27 18.59 -19.01 63.69
CA LYS A 27 19.61 -19.37 62.68
C LYS A 27 20.30 -20.70 62.98
N ARG A 28 20.44 -21.06 64.25
CA ARG A 28 21.06 -22.32 64.72
C ARG A 28 20.10 -23.50 64.62
N GLU A 29 18.81 -23.26 64.88
CA GLU A 29 17.74 -24.26 64.76
C GLU A 29 17.48 -24.63 63.29
N LEU A 30 17.42 -23.64 62.40
CA LEU A 30 17.32 -23.86 60.95
C LEU A 30 18.50 -24.67 60.41
N ARG A 31 19.73 -24.42 60.87
CA ARG A 31 20.92 -25.19 60.45
C ARG A 31 20.90 -26.65 60.90
N LYS A 32 20.22 -27.00 61.99
CA LYS A 32 20.09 -28.40 62.44
C LYS A 32 19.05 -29.19 61.63
N ASN A 33 18.07 -28.52 61.04
CA ASN A 33 17.04 -29.16 60.21
C ASN A 33 17.49 -29.44 58.76
N PHE A 34 18.58 -28.84 58.29
CA PHE A 34 19.07 -28.99 56.90
C PHE A 34 20.17 -30.04 56.69
N ILE A 35 20.64 -30.76 57.73
CA ILE A 35 21.67 -31.79 57.57
C ILE A 35 21.13 -33.19 57.92
N LYS A 36 20.37 -33.79 57.01
CA LYS A 36 20.22 -35.26 56.96
C LYS A 36 21.27 -35.84 55.99
N LYS A 37 22.29 -36.51 56.53
CA LYS A 37 23.24 -37.33 55.75
C LYS A 37 22.49 -38.50 55.09
N ARG A 38 22.41 -38.51 53.76
CA ARG A 38 22.00 -39.69 52.95
C ARG A 38 23.14 -40.08 52.02
N LYS A 39 23.49 -41.38 52.03
CA LYS A 39 24.54 -42.01 51.20
C LYS A 39 24.20 -41.89 49.70
N PRO A 40 25.20 -41.81 48.80
CA PRO A 40 24.96 -41.55 47.38
C PRO A 40 24.51 -42.83 46.65
N SER A 41 23.37 -42.75 45.96
CA SER A 41 22.92 -43.74 44.97
C SER A 41 23.22 -43.20 43.57
N LEU A 42 23.84 -44.02 42.73
CA LEU A 42 24.27 -43.68 41.36
C LEU A 42 23.13 -43.15 40.45
N TRP A 43 21.87 -43.42 40.78
CA TRP A 43 20.72 -42.99 39.98
C TRP A 43 20.40 -41.50 40.07
N LYS A 44 20.90 -40.79 41.09
CA LYS A 44 20.72 -39.32 41.19
C LYS A 44 21.71 -38.53 40.35
N LYS A 45 22.83 -39.12 39.92
CA LYS A 45 23.74 -38.45 38.99
C LYS A 45 23.11 -38.32 37.61
N LEU A 46 22.38 -39.33 37.14
CA LEU A 46 21.65 -39.25 35.87
C LEU A 46 20.46 -38.27 35.93
N ALA A 47 19.74 -38.22 37.04
CA ALA A 47 18.65 -37.24 37.22
C ALA A 47 19.15 -35.79 37.37
N ALA A 48 20.33 -35.57 37.96
CA ALA A 48 20.94 -34.25 38.07
C ALA A 48 21.50 -33.76 36.73
N THR A 49 22.04 -34.65 35.88
CA THR A 49 22.44 -34.28 34.52
C THR A 49 21.23 -34.03 33.63
N ALA A 50 20.15 -34.80 33.77
CA ALA A 50 18.89 -34.55 33.05
C ALA A 50 18.21 -33.24 33.50
N ALA A 51 18.23 -32.90 34.79
CA ALA A 51 17.71 -31.64 35.30
C ALA A 51 18.62 -30.44 34.95
N ALA A 52 19.95 -30.61 34.94
CA ALA A 52 20.86 -29.56 34.49
C ALA A 52 20.79 -29.32 32.98
N VAL A 53 20.62 -30.39 32.16
CA VAL A 53 20.35 -30.27 30.74
C VAL A 53 18.96 -29.69 30.51
N ALA A 54 17.92 -30.03 31.28
CA ALA A 54 16.60 -29.42 31.20
C ALA A 54 16.60 -27.93 31.60
N VAL A 55 17.39 -27.53 32.60
CA VAL A 55 17.54 -26.12 33.02
C VAL A 55 18.42 -25.33 32.05
N ILE A 56 19.46 -25.92 31.48
CA ILE A 56 20.30 -25.29 30.44
C ILE A 56 19.54 -25.24 29.10
N SER A 57 18.76 -26.26 28.74
CA SER A 57 17.89 -26.18 27.57
C SER A 57 16.73 -25.22 27.79
N SER A 58 16.07 -25.18 28.96
CA SER A 58 15.07 -24.13 29.24
C SER A 58 15.67 -22.73 29.33
N ALA A 59 16.91 -22.58 29.80
CA ALA A 59 17.60 -21.29 29.79
C ALA A 59 18.02 -20.88 28.37
N VAL A 60 18.49 -21.80 27.53
CA VAL A 60 18.82 -21.53 26.11
C VAL A 60 17.55 -21.33 25.26
N PHE A 61 16.42 -21.97 25.60
CA PHE A 61 15.10 -21.71 25.01
C PHE A 61 14.48 -20.38 25.48
N TRP A 62 14.87 -19.84 26.64
CA TRP A 62 14.43 -18.52 27.11
C TRP A 62 15.38 -17.38 26.73
N THR A 63 16.66 -17.65 26.43
CA THR A 63 17.63 -16.62 26.00
C THR A 63 17.72 -16.45 24.48
N ASN A 64 16.92 -17.21 23.70
CA ASN A 64 16.75 -16.98 22.26
C ASN A 64 15.41 -16.28 21.92
N TYR A 65 14.63 -15.89 22.92
CA TYR A 65 13.75 -14.74 22.78
C TYR A 65 14.62 -13.54 23.11
N ASP A 66 15.28 -12.97 22.11
CA ASP A 66 15.45 -11.53 22.17
C ASP A 66 14.03 -10.99 22.37
N PRO A 67 13.73 -10.27 23.47
CA PRO A 67 12.53 -9.48 23.49
C PRO A 67 12.72 -8.49 22.35
N VAL A 68 12.20 -8.81 21.17
CA VAL A 68 11.98 -7.80 20.14
C VAL A 68 11.18 -6.74 20.86
N GLU A 69 11.82 -5.60 21.09
CA GLU A 69 11.26 -4.51 21.87
C GLU A 69 9.87 -4.26 21.33
N ARG A 70 8.85 -4.47 22.17
CA ARG A 70 7.48 -4.31 21.74
C ARG A 70 7.26 -2.82 21.56
N VAL A 71 7.22 -2.41 20.31
CA VAL A 71 6.80 -1.07 19.89
C VAL A 71 5.29 -0.97 20.11
N SER A 72 4.83 0.17 20.59
CA SER A 72 3.40 0.44 20.70
C SER A 72 2.80 0.90 19.37
N ALA A 73 1.51 0.68 19.14
CA ALA A 73 0.82 1.15 17.94
C ALA A 73 0.99 2.66 17.70
N ALA A 74 1.11 3.46 18.77
CA ALA A 74 1.35 4.91 18.67
C ALA A 74 2.72 5.26 18.07
N GLU A 75 3.74 4.42 18.30
CA GLU A 75 5.13 4.62 17.85
C GLU A 75 5.37 4.11 16.42
N LEU A 76 4.46 3.29 15.86
CA LEU A 76 4.56 2.85 14.46
C LEU A 76 4.30 4.01 13.50
N ASN A 77 5.31 4.40 12.73
CA ASN A 77 5.20 5.43 11.71
C ASN A 77 4.88 4.81 10.35
N ILE A 78 4.04 5.50 9.59
CA ILE A 78 3.74 5.15 8.19
C ILE A 78 5.00 5.44 7.39
N GLN A 79 5.68 4.40 6.90
CA GLN A 79 6.86 4.50 6.06
C GLN A 79 6.49 4.78 4.62
N ASN A 80 5.40 4.17 4.14
CA ASN A 80 4.82 4.44 2.84
C ASN A 80 3.33 4.10 2.83
N HIS A 81 2.60 4.63 1.85
CA HIS A 81 1.19 4.36 1.62
C HIS A 81 0.96 4.48 0.11
N ILE A 82 0.46 3.40 -0.51
CA ILE A 82 0.37 3.38 -1.96
C ILE A 82 -0.78 2.53 -2.47
N SER A 83 -1.53 3.07 -3.44
CA SER A 83 -2.50 2.32 -4.24
C SER A 83 -1.81 1.77 -5.50
N PHE A 84 -1.77 0.45 -5.66
CA PHE A 84 -0.93 -0.20 -6.68
C PHE A 84 -1.67 -1.24 -7.53
N VAL A 85 -2.88 -1.64 -7.16
CA VAL A 85 -3.75 -2.49 -8.00
C VAL A 85 -5.13 -1.85 -8.09
N ASP A 86 -5.62 -1.62 -9.30
CA ASP A 86 -7.01 -1.28 -9.60
C ASP A 86 -7.77 -2.56 -9.96
N ILE A 87 -8.77 -2.90 -9.15
CA ILE A 87 -9.60 -4.10 -9.32
C ILE A 87 -10.97 -3.77 -9.92
N GLY A 88 -11.15 -2.54 -10.45
CA GLY A 88 -12.33 -2.11 -11.17
C GLY A 88 -13.52 -1.73 -10.27
N SER A 89 -14.68 -1.50 -10.90
CA SER A 89 -15.88 -0.93 -10.27
C SER A 89 -16.86 -1.94 -9.67
N SER A 90 -16.48 -3.22 -9.61
CA SER A 90 -17.29 -4.26 -8.94
C SER A 90 -17.39 -3.99 -7.43
N GLN A 91 -18.29 -4.65 -6.70
CA GLN A 91 -18.43 -4.41 -5.24
C GLN A 91 -17.12 -4.74 -4.49
N PRO A 92 -16.79 -4.06 -3.37
CA PRO A 92 -15.50 -4.21 -2.70
C PRO A 92 -15.21 -5.66 -2.36
N LEU A 93 -14.10 -6.15 -2.90
CA LEU A 93 -13.62 -7.51 -2.72
C LEU A 93 -12.57 -7.55 -1.63
N HIS A 94 -12.48 -8.69 -1.00
CA HIS A 94 -11.55 -8.97 0.07
C HIS A 94 -10.11 -9.11 -0.45
N VAL A 95 -9.12 -8.85 0.39
CA VAL A 95 -7.72 -9.16 0.08
C VAL A 95 -7.11 -10.02 1.19
N SER A 96 -6.33 -11.02 0.80
CA SER A 96 -5.49 -11.79 1.71
C SER A 96 -4.05 -11.77 1.20
N GLU A 97 -3.08 -11.82 2.10
CA GLU A 97 -1.66 -11.78 1.75
C GLU A 97 -0.91 -12.97 2.33
N HIS A 98 0.09 -13.45 1.58
CA HIS A 98 1.15 -14.30 2.14
C HIS A 98 2.44 -14.13 1.34
N ASN A 99 3.51 -13.67 2.01
CA ASN A 99 4.87 -13.53 1.48
C ASN A 99 4.96 -12.72 0.17
N GLY A 100 4.33 -11.55 0.17
CA GLY A 100 4.27 -10.61 -0.94
C GLY A 100 3.25 -10.97 -2.03
N LYS A 101 2.53 -12.09 -1.89
CA LYS A 101 1.49 -12.49 -2.84
C LYS A 101 0.12 -12.11 -2.31
N LEU A 102 -0.69 -11.49 -3.16
CA LEU A 102 -2.06 -11.12 -2.85
C LEU A 102 -3.02 -12.09 -3.47
N TYR A 103 -4.03 -12.48 -2.70
CA TYR A 103 -5.13 -13.33 -3.11
C TYR A 103 -6.38 -12.47 -3.09
N MET A 104 -7.05 -12.38 -4.22
CA MET A 104 -8.17 -11.47 -4.42
C MET A 104 -9.28 -12.19 -5.18
N PRO A 105 -10.54 -12.08 -4.74
CA PRO A 105 -11.65 -12.34 -5.63
C PRO A 105 -11.72 -11.25 -6.70
N VAL A 106 -12.22 -11.61 -7.87
CA VAL A 106 -12.70 -10.70 -8.91
C VAL A 106 -14.13 -11.12 -9.24
N PHE A 107 -15.09 -10.25 -8.94
CA PHE A 107 -16.51 -10.57 -9.02
C PHE A 107 -16.92 -10.97 -10.44
N GLY A 108 -17.55 -12.14 -10.59
CA GLY A 108 -17.96 -12.71 -11.88
C GLY A 108 -16.84 -13.44 -12.62
N GLU A 109 -15.59 -13.32 -12.14
CA GLU A 109 -14.42 -13.88 -12.80
C GLU A 109 -13.77 -15.00 -11.97
N GLY A 110 -13.76 -14.93 -10.64
CA GLY A 110 -13.24 -15.98 -9.75
C GLY A 110 -12.15 -15.49 -8.80
N ILE A 111 -11.18 -16.34 -8.46
CA ILE A 111 -10.10 -16.03 -7.50
C ILE A 111 -8.75 -15.95 -8.21
N PHE A 112 -7.99 -14.90 -7.93
CA PHE A 112 -6.70 -14.61 -8.55
C PHE A 112 -5.59 -14.42 -7.52
N ILE A 113 -4.37 -14.77 -7.92
CA ILE A 113 -3.12 -14.41 -7.22
C ILE A 113 -2.43 -13.30 -7.98
N TYR A 114 -2.01 -12.25 -7.29
CA TYR A 114 -1.03 -11.29 -7.79
C TYR A 114 0.31 -11.46 -7.08
N ASP A 115 1.41 -11.58 -7.84
CA ASP A 115 2.77 -11.81 -7.31
C ASP A 115 3.79 -10.74 -7.74
N GLY A 116 3.31 -9.58 -8.19
CA GLY A 116 4.15 -8.50 -8.72
C GLY A 116 4.42 -8.59 -10.23
N LYS A 117 4.27 -9.77 -10.85
CA LYS A 117 4.51 -9.99 -12.29
C LYS A 117 3.24 -10.20 -13.10
N GLY A 118 2.11 -10.33 -12.43
CA GLY A 118 0.80 -10.41 -13.07
C GLY A 118 -0.20 -11.16 -12.20
N PHE A 119 -1.38 -11.39 -12.77
CA PHE A 119 -2.41 -12.19 -12.17
C PHE A 119 -2.34 -13.64 -12.65
N THR A 120 -2.71 -14.56 -11.77
CA THR A 120 -2.94 -15.96 -12.10
C THR A 120 -4.25 -16.38 -11.49
N LYS A 121 -5.21 -16.75 -12.34
CA LYS A 121 -6.46 -17.34 -11.90
C LYS A 121 -6.21 -18.71 -11.26
N ILE A 122 -6.75 -18.92 -10.07
CA ILE A 122 -6.61 -20.17 -9.30
C ILE A 122 -7.94 -20.88 -9.03
N ASN A 123 -9.05 -20.18 -9.23
CA ASN A 123 -10.39 -20.73 -9.08
C ASN A 123 -11.41 -19.96 -9.92
N ASP A 124 -12.43 -20.64 -10.43
CA ASP A 124 -13.51 -20.03 -11.24
C ASP A 124 -14.75 -19.65 -10.43
N GLU A 125 -14.82 -20.03 -9.14
CA GLU A 125 -15.99 -19.75 -8.31
C GLU A 125 -15.96 -18.31 -7.78
N ASP A 126 -17.13 -17.67 -7.81
CA ASP A 126 -17.32 -16.36 -7.20
C ASP A 126 -17.27 -16.44 -5.68
N THR A 127 -16.61 -15.46 -5.07
CA THR A 127 -16.51 -15.32 -3.62
C THR A 127 -16.35 -13.86 -3.22
N TYR A 128 -16.86 -13.52 -2.04
CA TYR A 128 -16.59 -12.24 -1.38
C TYR A 128 -15.57 -12.37 -0.25
N TYR A 129 -15.28 -13.59 0.21
CA TYR A 129 -14.50 -13.82 1.42
C TYR A 129 -13.51 -14.95 1.21
N LEU A 130 -12.21 -14.65 1.36
CA LEU A 130 -11.15 -15.64 1.24
C LEU A 130 -9.99 -15.38 2.20
N ARG A 131 -9.32 -16.42 2.71
CA ARG A 131 -8.07 -16.24 3.46
C ARG A 131 -7.09 -17.34 3.12
N VAL A 132 -5.86 -16.95 2.83
CA VAL A 132 -4.75 -17.89 2.68
C VAL A 132 -4.29 -18.38 4.06
N SER A 133 -3.91 -19.64 4.17
CA SER A 133 -3.39 -20.22 5.41
C SER A 133 -2.05 -19.59 5.79
N PRO A 134 -1.67 -19.60 7.08
CA PRO A 134 -0.39 -19.05 7.54
C PRO A 134 0.83 -19.66 6.85
N ASP A 135 0.74 -20.92 6.40
CA ASP A 135 1.79 -21.63 5.66
C ASP A 135 1.71 -21.47 4.13
N GLY A 136 0.71 -20.76 3.62
CA GLY A 136 0.48 -20.51 2.20
C GLY A 136 0.02 -21.71 1.37
N LYS A 137 -0.25 -22.87 1.98
CA LYS A 137 -0.59 -24.10 1.24
C LYS A 137 -2.07 -24.27 0.95
N GLN A 138 -2.93 -23.58 1.68
CA GLN A 138 -4.38 -23.66 1.52
C GLN A 138 -4.99 -22.27 1.46
N LEU A 139 -6.14 -22.19 0.81
CA LEU A 139 -7.01 -21.02 0.84
C LEU A 139 -8.39 -21.47 1.29
N VAL A 140 -8.97 -20.80 2.27
CA VAL A 140 -10.36 -20.99 2.67
C VAL A 140 -11.19 -19.88 2.07
N PHE A 141 -12.37 -20.20 1.52
CA PHE A 141 -13.24 -19.22 0.91
C PHE A 141 -14.71 -19.61 1.04
N SER A 142 -15.60 -18.63 0.87
CA SER A 142 -17.05 -18.85 0.85
C SER A 142 -17.64 -18.56 -0.52
N SER A 143 -18.33 -19.51 -1.10
CA SER A 143 -19.01 -19.38 -2.39
C SER A 143 -20.45 -19.88 -2.23
N ASP A 144 -21.44 -19.05 -2.60
CA ASP A 144 -22.88 -19.32 -2.43
C ASP A 144 -23.27 -19.79 -1.01
N GLY A 145 -22.64 -19.21 0.02
CA GLY A 145 -22.88 -19.58 1.42
C GLY A 145 -22.29 -20.94 1.82
N VAL A 146 -21.48 -21.57 0.97
CA VAL A 146 -20.76 -22.82 1.22
C VAL A 146 -19.31 -22.49 1.54
N LEU A 147 -18.82 -23.02 2.66
CA LEU A 147 -17.42 -22.86 3.07
C LEU A 147 -16.56 -23.96 2.46
N LYS A 148 -15.46 -23.57 1.79
CA LYS A 148 -14.60 -24.45 0.99
C LYS A 148 -13.12 -24.23 1.31
N THR A 149 -12.29 -25.26 1.12
CA THR A 149 -10.84 -25.11 1.01
C THR A 149 -10.36 -25.38 -0.41
N LEU A 150 -9.33 -24.65 -0.83
CA LEU A 150 -8.55 -24.87 -2.04
C LEU A 150 -7.13 -25.26 -1.63
N ASP A 151 -6.67 -26.43 -2.07
CA ASP A 151 -5.26 -26.84 -1.95
C ASP A 151 -4.44 -26.16 -3.05
N MET A 152 -3.47 -25.33 -2.66
CA MET A 152 -2.73 -24.47 -3.60
C MET A 152 -1.77 -25.23 -4.52
N ALA A 153 -1.37 -26.46 -4.15
CA ALA A 153 -0.44 -27.26 -4.93
C ALA A 153 -1.16 -28.09 -6.02
N SER A 154 -2.33 -28.63 -5.70
CA SER A 154 -3.11 -29.50 -6.58
C SER A 154 -4.26 -28.79 -7.29
N GLY A 155 -4.64 -27.58 -6.85
CA GLY A 155 -5.81 -26.86 -7.34
C GLY A 155 -7.14 -27.51 -6.91
N LYS A 156 -7.10 -28.47 -5.98
CA LYS A 156 -8.30 -29.23 -5.57
C LYS A 156 -9.13 -28.43 -4.58
N VAL A 157 -10.41 -28.21 -4.91
CA VAL A 157 -11.42 -27.64 -4.02
C VAL A 157 -12.09 -28.75 -3.20
N ASN A 158 -12.31 -28.51 -1.90
CA ASN A 158 -13.09 -29.38 -1.02
C ASN A 158 -14.15 -28.55 -0.28
N GLU A 159 -15.40 -29.02 -0.27
CA GLU A 159 -16.46 -28.45 0.57
C GLU A 159 -16.25 -28.87 2.03
N ILE A 160 -16.34 -27.89 2.93
CA ILE A 160 -16.15 -28.07 4.38
C ILE A 160 -17.51 -28.05 5.09
N LEU A 161 -18.28 -26.96 4.88
CA LEU A 161 -19.60 -26.76 5.44
C LEU A 161 -20.54 -26.26 4.35
N LYS A 162 -21.73 -26.87 4.28
CA LYS A 162 -22.72 -26.59 3.26
C LYS A 162 -23.94 -25.90 3.86
N GLY A 163 -24.23 -24.68 3.41
CA GLY A 163 -25.47 -23.97 3.71
C GLY A 163 -26.69 -24.69 3.13
N ASP A 164 -27.88 -24.16 3.37
CA ASP A 164 -29.11 -24.67 2.73
C ASP A 164 -29.39 -23.99 1.38
N GLY A 165 -28.56 -23.01 0.99
CA GLY A 165 -28.67 -22.26 -0.26
C GLY A 165 -29.76 -21.20 -0.28
N ALA A 166 -30.39 -20.90 0.86
CA ALA A 166 -31.48 -19.93 0.94
C ALA A 166 -31.48 -19.09 2.23
N GLU A 167 -31.29 -19.72 3.39
CA GLU A 167 -31.46 -19.10 4.71
C GLU A 167 -30.23 -19.24 5.60
N ILE A 168 -29.39 -20.26 5.37
CA ILE A 168 -28.18 -20.54 6.14
C ILE A 168 -26.94 -20.39 5.26
N TYR A 169 -26.04 -19.50 5.69
CA TYR A 169 -24.80 -19.15 5.02
C TYR A 169 -23.60 -19.32 5.95
N TYR A 170 -22.47 -19.75 5.39
CA TYR A 170 -21.17 -19.82 6.07
C TYR A 170 -20.19 -18.89 5.38
N GLU A 171 -19.76 -17.83 6.06
CA GLU A 171 -19.04 -16.70 5.47
C GLU A 171 -17.87 -16.24 6.36
N GLU A 172 -17.10 -15.26 5.86
CA GLU A 172 -16.01 -14.58 6.59
C GLU A 172 -15.02 -15.50 7.29
N PRO A 173 -14.39 -16.46 6.59
CA PRO A 173 -13.44 -17.34 7.23
C PRO A 173 -12.14 -16.62 7.60
N SER A 174 -11.51 -17.07 8.68
CA SER A 174 -10.16 -16.67 9.09
C SER A 174 -9.41 -17.85 9.67
N TRP A 175 -8.10 -17.90 9.49
CA TRP A 175 -7.27 -18.95 10.08
C TRP A 175 -6.92 -18.65 11.55
N VAL A 176 -6.85 -19.70 12.35
CA VAL A 176 -6.24 -19.71 13.69
C VAL A 176 -4.84 -20.33 13.60
N ASP A 177 -4.74 -21.46 12.91
CA ASP A 177 -3.52 -22.23 12.62
C ASP A 177 -3.75 -23.05 11.34
N ASP A 178 -2.83 -23.95 10.97
CA ASP A 178 -2.93 -24.74 9.72
C ASP A 178 -4.14 -25.69 9.62
N HIS A 179 -4.86 -25.93 10.73
CA HIS A 179 -5.93 -26.92 10.82
C HIS A 179 -7.22 -26.38 11.45
N THR A 180 -7.21 -25.15 11.93
CA THR A 180 -8.33 -24.54 12.63
C THR A 180 -8.71 -23.23 11.97
N ILE A 181 -10.00 -23.09 11.65
CA ILE A 181 -10.56 -21.85 11.10
C ILE A 181 -11.65 -21.29 12.01
N LEU A 182 -11.77 -19.97 11.97
CA LEU A 182 -12.96 -19.23 12.40
C LEU A 182 -13.85 -19.00 11.17
N TYR A 183 -15.15 -18.92 11.37
CA TYR A 183 -16.12 -18.55 10.34
C TYR A 183 -17.39 -17.98 10.98
N VAL A 184 -18.19 -17.28 10.18
CA VAL A 184 -19.51 -16.79 10.57
C VAL A 184 -20.58 -17.74 10.02
N LYS A 185 -21.48 -18.21 10.89
CA LYS A 185 -22.75 -18.82 10.50
C LYS A 185 -23.81 -17.73 10.57
N LYS A 186 -24.44 -17.45 9.42
CA LYS A 186 -25.56 -16.52 9.33
C LYS A 186 -26.83 -17.27 8.99
N GLU A 187 -27.87 -16.98 9.75
CA GLU A 187 -29.21 -17.51 9.54
C GLU A 187 -30.16 -16.34 9.32
N ILE A 188 -30.81 -16.30 8.17
CA ILE A 188 -31.77 -15.26 7.80
C ILE A 188 -33.17 -15.84 7.65
N GLN A 189 -34.18 -15.00 7.82
CA GLN A 189 -35.57 -15.32 7.47
C GLN A 189 -36.08 -14.25 6.52
N PHE A 190 -36.51 -14.64 5.31
CA PHE A 190 -37.16 -13.70 4.40
C PHE A 190 -38.46 -13.18 4.98
N ASN A 191 -38.72 -11.88 4.81
CA ASN A 191 -39.97 -11.26 5.24
C ASN A 191 -41.04 -11.42 4.14
N ASP A 192 -42.33 -11.40 4.51
CA ASP A 192 -43.46 -11.63 3.59
C ASP A 192 -43.55 -10.66 2.41
N THR A 193 -42.93 -9.48 2.50
CA THR A 193 -43.04 -8.42 1.47
C THR A 193 -41.70 -8.05 0.84
N HIS A 194 -40.70 -7.68 1.65
CA HIS A 194 -39.34 -7.40 1.17
C HIS A 194 -38.28 -7.59 2.26
N GLY A 195 -37.05 -7.91 1.83
CA GLY A 195 -35.89 -8.05 2.69
C GLY A 195 -35.91 -9.31 3.57
N PHE A 196 -35.01 -9.34 4.54
CA PHE A 196 -34.86 -10.44 5.47
C PHE A 196 -34.59 -9.92 6.89
N THR A 197 -34.78 -10.80 7.86
CA THR A 197 -34.37 -10.59 9.25
C THR A 197 -33.23 -11.55 9.57
N VAL A 198 -32.12 -11.05 10.12
CA VAL A 198 -31.03 -11.91 10.62
C VAL A 198 -31.48 -12.54 11.95
N LYS A 199 -31.58 -13.87 11.98
CA LYS A 199 -31.88 -14.68 13.17
C LYS A 199 -30.64 -15.00 13.98
N GLU A 200 -29.53 -15.22 13.29
CA GLU A 200 -28.23 -15.51 13.89
C GLU A 200 -27.12 -14.90 13.02
N SER A 201 -26.12 -14.32 13.67
CA SER A 201 -24.80 -14.05 13.11
C SER A 201 -23.77 -14.49 14.14
N GLY A 202 -23.41 -15.76 14.11
CA GLY A 202 -22.58 -16.40 15.12
C GLY A 202 -21.17 -16.66 14.60
N ILE A 203 -20.16 -16.40 15.41
CA ILE A 203 -18.77 -16.75 15.14
C ILE A 203 -18.49 -18.14 15.71
N TYR A 204 -17.96 -19.03 14.88
CA TYR A 204 -17.64 -20.41 15.20
C TYR A 204 -16.17 -20.70 14.96
N SER A 205 -15.63 -21.67 15.70
CA SER A 205 -14.34 -22.30 15.40
C SER A 205 -14.57 -23.72 14.92
N LEU A 206 -13.88 -24.11 13.84
CA LEU A 206 -13.89 -25.43 13.25
C LEU A 206 -12.48 -26.00 13.16
N ASP A 207 -12.30 -27.20 13.70
CA ASP A 207 -11.12 -28.03 13.47
C ASP A 207 -11.33 -28.84 12.18
N LEU A 208 -10.50 -28.64 11.17
CA LEU A 208 -10.61 -29.23 9.83
C LEU A 208 -10.24 -30.73 9.78
N ILE A 209 -9.63 -31.28 10.84
CA ILE A 209 -9.27 -32.69 10.92
C ILE A 209 -10.43 -33.51 11.50
N THR A 210 -10.99 -33.02 12.60
CA THR A 210 -12.05 -33.67 13.36
C THR A 210 -13.45 -33.25 12.90
N MET A 211 -13.54 -32.14 12.16
CA MET A 211 -14.78 -31.48 11.74
C MET A 211 -15.67 -31.06 12.91
N ASN A 212 -15.10 -30.90 14.10
CA ASN A 212 -15.82 -30.41 15.27
C ASN A 212 -15.94 -28.88 15.19
N SER A 213 -17.18 -28.38 15.23
CA SER A 213 -17.49 -26.95 15.26
C SER A 213 -18.05 -26.53 16.61
N VAL A 214 -17.61 -25.36 17.10
CA VAL A 214 -18.05 -24.77 18.37
C VAL A 214 -18.34 -23.28 18.20
N LYS A 215 -19.54 -22.85 18.61
CA LYS A 215 -19.88 -21.42 18.68
C LYS A 215 -19.05 -20.72 19.75
N LEU A 216 -18.43 -19.60 19.39
CA LEU A 216 -17.61 -18.79 20.29
C LEU A 216 -18.39 -17.60 20.85
N THR A 217 -19.06 -16.84 19.98
CA THR A 217 -19.86 -15.65 20.32
C THR A 217 -20.75 -15.25 19.13
N ASP A 218 -21.52 -14.16 19.26
CA ASP A 218 -22.23 -13.50 18.16
C ASP A 218 -21.41 -12.32 17.63
N GLY A 219 -21.42 -12.12 16.31
CA GLY A 219 -20.66 -11.09 15.60
C GLY A 219 -20.30 -11.47 14.17
N GLU A 220 -19.35 -10.72 13.61
CA GLU A 220 -18.86 -10.82 12.23
C GLU A 220 -17.36 -10.44 12.15
N HIS A 221 -16.70 -10.72 11.04
CA HIS A 221 -15.28 -10.48 10.76
C HIS A 221 -14.32 -10.96 11.87
N PRO A 222 -14.31 -12.27 12.21
CA PRO A 222 -13.46 -12.78 13.26
C PRO A 222 -11.99 -12.83 12.84
N SER A 223 -11.08 -12.46 13.74
CA SER A 223 -9.64 -12.61 13.57
C SER A 223 -8.98 -13.13 14.85
N HIS A 224 -8.10 -14.12 14.72
CA HIS A 224 -7.43 -14.75 15.85
C HIS A 224 -6.24 -13.92 16.34
N VAL A 225 -6.06 -13.82 17.66
CA VAL A 225 -4.94 -13.09 18.25
C VAL A 225 -3.78 -14.04 18.53
N ASN A 226 -2.81 -14.13 17.62
CA ASN A 226 -1.68 -15.05 17.77
C ASN A 226 -0.93 -14.86 19.10
N GLY A 227 -0.59 -15.98 19.76
CA GLY A 227 0.03 -15.98 21.09
C GLY A 227 -0.94 -15.68 22.25
N MET A 228 -2.20 -15.32 21.96
CA MET A 228 -3.26 -15.13 22.94
C MET A 228 -4.41 -16.11 22.64
N ASN A 229 -5.05 -16.67 23.66
CA ASN A 229 -6.23 -17.50 23.46
C ASN A 229 -7.46 -16.60 23.28
N SER A 230 -7.50 -15.83 22.20
CA SER A 230 -8.44 -14.71 22.02
C SER A 230 -8.80 -14.46 20.56
N VAL A 231 -9.95 -13.83 20.35
CA VAL A 231 -10.49 -13.48 19.03
C VAL A 231 -10.95 -12.02 19.07
N VAL A 232 -10.67 -11.26 18.02
CA VAL A 232 -11.29 -9.96 17.78
C VAL A 232 -12.35 -10.09 16.69
N PHE A 233 -13.40 -9.28 16.77
CA PHE A 233 -14.53 -9.35 15.85
C PHE A 233 -15.33 -8.05 15.85
N SER A 234 -16.23 -7.86 14.90
CA SER A 234 -17.17 -6.73 14.90
C SER A 234 -18.52 -7.15 15.46
N ARG A 235 -19.16 -6.26 16.23
CA ARG A 235 -20.56 -6.38 16.64
C ARG A 235 -21.14 -5.01 16.92
N ASP A 236 -22.30 -4.69 16.34
CA ASP A 236 -23.02 -3.43 16.54
C ASP A 236 -22.15 -2.17 16.30
N GLY A 237 -21.31 -2.20 15.26
CA GLY A 237 -20.39 -1.12 14.92
C GLY A 237 -19.23 -0.92 15.91
N LYS A 238 -18.94 -1.93 16.75
CA LYS A 238 -17.80 -1.96 17.66
C LYS A 238 -16.83 -3.07 17.27
N VAL A 239 -15.55 -2.79 17.45
CA VAL A 239 -14.50 -3.80 17.50
C VAL A 239 -14.47 -4.38 18.91
N MET A 240 -14.71 -5.68 19.01
CA MET A 240 -14.79 -6.45 20.25
C MET A 240 -13.58 -7.36 20.39
N PHE A 241 -13.16 -7.61 21.63
CA PHE A 241 -12.13 -8.59 21.99
C PHE A 241 -12.74 -9.65 22.91
N LEU A 242 -12.64 -10.93 22.54
CA LEU A 242 -13.08 -12.07 23.34
C LEU A 242 -11.88 -12.88 23.84
N ASN A 243 -11.76 -13.02 25.16
CA ASN A 243 -10.85 -13.99 25.74
C ASN A 243 -11.51 -15.38 25.78
N LEU A 244 -10.99 -16.34 25.03
CA LEU A 244 -11.59 -17.67 24.90
C LEU A 244 -11.51 -18.51 26.18
N LYS A 245 -10.57 -18.21 27.08
CA LYS A 245 -10.38 -18.93 28.34
C LYS A 245 -11.35 -18.46 29.42
N SER A 246 -11.45 -17.15 29.64
CA SER A 246 -12.36 -16.55 30.63
C SER A 246 -13.77 -16.35 30.10
N LYS A 247 -13.95 -16.36 28.77
CA LYS A 247 -15.20 -15.99 28.07
C LYS A 247 -15.64 -14.55 28.36
N SER A 248 -14.69 -13.67 28.70
CA SER A 248 -14.95 -12.24 28.90
C SER A 248 -14.77 -11.49 27.58
N GLU A 249 -15.63 -10.53 27.35
CA GLU A 249 -15.58 -9.62 26.21
C GLU A 249 -15.29 -8.20 26.65
N GLU A 250 -14.48 -7.48 25.86
CA GLU A 250 -14.12 -6.09 26.06
C GLU A 250 -14.28 -5.33 24.73
N ILE A 251 -14.60 -4.04 24.80
CA ILE A 251 -14.67 -3.18 23.63
C ILE A 251 -13.26 -2.64 23.36
N VAL A 252 -12.77 -2.80 22.14
CA VAL A 252 -11.51 -2.23 21.67
C VAL A 252 -11.74 -0.78 21.20
N ASP A 253 -12.64 -0.60 20.23
CA ASP A 253 -13.05 0.71 19.73
C ASP A 253 -14.40 0.65 19.00
N ASP A 254 -14.86 1.81 18.54
CA ASP A 254 -15.83 1.92 17.45
C ASP A 254 -15.16 1.53 16.13
N GLY A 255 -15.83 0.74 15.31
CA GLY A 255 -15.31 0.33 14.01
C GLY A 255 -15.80 -1.04 13.53
N ARG A 256 -15.24 -1.46 12.40
CA ARG A 256 -15.55 -2.70 11.68
C ARG A 256 -14.29 -3.30 11.03
N PHE A 257 -14.43 -4.52 10.53
CA PHE A 257 -13.41 -5.28 9.81
C PHE A 257 -12.07 -5.43 10.58
N PRO A 258 -12.06 -5.89 11.85
CA PRO A 258 -10.82 -6.02 12.59
C PRO A 258 -9.95 -7.16 12.05
N SER A 259 -8.65 -6.92 12.05
CA SER A 259 -7.64 -7.88 11.61
C SER A 259 -6.41 -7.78 12.50
N VAL A 260 -5.94 -8.93 12.99
CA VAL A 260 -4.80 -9.00 13.91
C VAL A 260 -3.51 -9.27 13.14
N SER A 261 -2.43 -8.58 13.52
CA SER A 261 -1.10 -8.84 12.96
C SER A 261 -0.65 -10.29 13.24
N PRO A 262 0.08 -10.95 12.33
CA PRO A 262 0.58 -12.31 12.55
C PRO A 262 1.41 -12.47 13.83
N ASP A 263 2.10 -11.41 14.28
CA ASP A 263 2.83 -11.40 15.55
C ASP A 263 1.95 -11.19 16.81
N GLY A 264 0.65 -10.99 16.63
CA GLY A 264 -0.36 -10.87 17.68
C GLY A 264 -0.35 -9.55 18.45
N LYS A 265 0.37 -8.53 17.97
CA LYS A 265 0.59 -7.28 18.72
C LYS A 265 -0.41 -6.18 18.42
N TYR A 266 -0.98 -6.15 17.22
CA TYR A 266 -1.78 -5.03 16.74
C TYR A 266 -3.10 -5.50 16.13
N ILE A 267 -4.12 -4.66 16.26
CA ILE A 267 -5.44 -4.83 15.64
C ILE A 267 -5.61 -3.68 14.64
N ALA A 268 -5.70 -3.97 13.35
CA ALA A 268 -6.10 -3.01 12.32
C ALA A 268 -7.62 -3.06 12.14
N TYR A 269 -8.27 -1.93 11.92
CA TYR A 269 -9.72 -1.83 11.73
C TYR A 269 -10.10 -0.55 11.00
N VAL A 270 -11.33 -0.48 10.50
CA VAL A 270 -11.90 0.73 9.88
C VAL A 270 -12.83 1.40 10.88
N LYS A 271 -12.66 2.72 11.06
CA LYS A 271 -13.48 3.52 11.97
C LYS A 271 -14.05 4.73 11.24
N THR A 272 -15.33 4.99 11.50
CA THR A 272 -16.02 6.19 11.02
C THR A 272 -16.03 7.23 12.14
N GLU A 273 -15.49 8.41 11.87
CA GLU A 273 -15.61 9.58 12.74
C GLU A 273 -16.67 10.52 12.18
N THR A 274 -17.68 10.88 12.98
CA THR A 274 -18.77 11.77 12.56
C THR A 274 -18.64 13.16 13.20
N SER A 275 -18.59 14.17 12.35
CA SER A 275 -18.60 15.59 12.69
C SER A 275 -19.99 16.15 12.34
N SER A 276 -20.65 16.88 13.26
CA SER A 276 -22.01 17.40 13.03
C SER A 276 -22.06 18.92 13.17
N LYS A 277 -22.64 19.60 12.19
CA LYS A 277 -22.86 21.05 12.19
C LYS A 277 -24.32 21.39 11.94
N GLU A 278 -24.97 22.05 12.91
CA GLU A 278 -26.32 22.60 12.71
C GLU A 278 -26.27 23.79 11.73
N VAL A 279 -27.13 23.77 10.71
CA VAL A 279 -27.20 24.81 9.66
C VAL A 279 -28.53 25.54 9.63
N ALA A 280 -29.60 24.92 10.14
CA ALA A 280 -30.88 25.55 10.39
C ALA A 280 -31.61 24.79 11.51
N LYS A 281 -32.75 25.33 11.98
CA LYS A 281 -33.56 24.66 13.01
C LYS A 281 -33.94 23.26 12.53
N ASN A 282 -33.60 22.24 13.32
CA ASN A 282 -33.80 20.82 12.99
C ASN A 282 -33.08 20.36 11.70
N ALA A 283 -32.04 21.07 11.26
CA ALA A 283 -31.24 20.70 10.09
C ALA A 283 -29.75 20.72 10.42
N ARG A 284 -29.05 19.62 10.11
CA ARG A 284 -27.61 19.51 10.32
C ARG A 284 -26.92 18.79 9.17
N ILE A 285 -25.63 19.03 9.06
CA ILE A 285 -24.72 18.33 8.17
C ILE A 285 -23.87 17.41 9.04
N ASP A 286 -23.88 16.11 8.71
CA ASP A 286 -23.10 15.08 9.38
C ASP A 286 -21.99 14.64 8.40
N GLU A 287 -20.74 15.02 8.64
CA GLU A 287 -19.57 14.53 7.92
C GLU A 287 -19.13 13.20 8.53
N ALA A 288 -19.33 12.08 7.83
CA ALA A 288 -19.01 10.74 8.29
C ALA A 288 -17.77 10.21 7.53
N ILE A 289 -16.60 10.34 8.15
CA ILE A 289 -15.31 10.07 7.50
C ILE A 289 -14.74 8.75 8.00
N GLU A 290 -14.48 7.84 7.07
CA GLU A 290 -13.86 6.55 7.36
C GLU A 290 -12.35 6.64 7.25
N ASP A 291 -11.63 6.03 8.19
CA ASP A 291 -10.18 5.88 8.16
C ASP A 291 -9.76 4.50 8.69
N ILE A 292 -8.57 4.04 8.31
CA ILE A 292 -7.93 2.85 8.89
C ILE A 292 -7.21 3.26 10.18
N TRP A 293 -7.39 2.45 11.22
CA TRP A 293 -6.77 2.62 12.53
C TRP A 293 -6.05 1.35 12.97
N ILE A 294 -5.10 1.50 13.88
CA ILE A 294 -4.46 0.41 14.62
C ILE A 294 -4.60 0.61 16.13
N ALA A 295 -4.66 -0.50 16.87
CA ALA A 295 -4.65 -0.52 18.33
C ALA A 295 -3.74 -1.63 18.87
N ASP A 296 -3.22 -1.46 20.09
CA ASP A 296 -2.45 -2.51 20.77
C ASP A 296 -3.35 -3.62 21.30
N THR A 297 -2.94 -4.89 21.14
CA THR A 297 -3.70 -6.05 21.65
C THR A 297 -3.68 -6.20 23.17
N THR A 298 -2.85 -5.45 23.89
CA THR A 298 -2.77 -5.51 25.36
C THR A 298 -3.13 -4.22 26.08
N ASP A 299 -3.30 -3.13 25.34
CA ASP A 299 -3.75 -1.86 25.88
C ASP A 299 -4.60 -1.14 24.84
N PHE A 300 -5.91 -1.38 24.89
CA PHE A 300 -6.85 -0.77 23.94
C PHE A 300 -6.97 0.75 24.08
N SER A 301 -6.31 1.40 25.05
CA SER A 301 -6.22 2.86 25.07
C SER A 301 -5.21 3.42 24.06
N VAL A 302 -4.27 2.60 23.59
CA VAL A 302 -3.25 2.98 22.62
C VAL A 302 -3.78 2.72 21.21
N LYS A 303 -4.09 3.80 20.49
CA LYS A 303 -4.64 3.77 19.12
C LYS A 303 -3.94 4.78 18.23
N LYS A 304 -3.86 4.50 16.93
CA LYS A 304 -3.31 5.41 15.92
C LYS A 304 -4.10 5.32 14.62
N LYS A 305 -4.43 6.48 14.07
CA LYS A 305 -5.01 6.61 12.73
C LYS A 305 -3.92 6.49 11.67
N LEU A 306 -4.17 5.72 10.61
CA LEU A 306 -3.20 5.41 9.56
C LEU A 306 -3.50 6.08 8.22
N THR A 307 -4.75 6.49 7.98
CA THR A 307 -5.15 7.20 6.76
C THR A 307 -5.68 8.60 7.08
N ALA A 308 -5.80 9.44 6.05
CA ALA A 308 -6.40 10.75 6.15
C ALA A 308 -7.36 10.94 4.98
N ASN A 309 -8.62 10.62 5.22
CA ASN A 309 -9.70 10.81 4.27
C ASN A 309 -10.34 12.21 4.42
N TYR A 310 -11.06 12.66 3.40
CA TYR A 310 -11.64 14.02 3.34
C TYR A 310 -13.12 13.95 3.00
N PRO A 311 -13.96 14.90 3.45
CA PRO A 311 -15.37 14.92 3.08
C PRO A 311 -15.56 15.11 1.57
N HIS A 312 -16.46 14.33 0.98
CA HIS A 312 -16.83 14.43 -0.43
C HIS A 312 -18.15 15.17 -0.61
N TYR A 313 -18.04 16.47 -0.90
CA TYR A 313 -19.20 17.33 -1.13
C TYR A 313 -19.71 17.18 -2.58
N PHE A 314 -20.77 16.39 -2.77
CA PHE A 314 -21.52 16.30 -4.04
C PHE A 314 -22.58 17.40 -4.18
N ILE A 315 -22.83 18.16 -3.11
CA ILE A 315 -23.69 19.34 -3.09
C ILE A 315 -23.09 20.38 -2.14
N SER A 316 -23.24 21.66 -2.47
CA SER A 316 -22.85 22.74 -1.55
C SER A 316 -23.69 22.69 -0.28
N ALA A 317 -23.03 22.69 0.88
CA ALA A 317 -23.67 22.75 2.19
C ALA A 317 -24.63 23.94 2.32
N ASP A 318 -24.23 25.10 1.80
CA ASP A 318 -25.04 26.33 1.84
C ASP A 318 -26.22 26.26 0.88
N GLU A 319 -26.04 25.64 -0.29
CA GLU A 319 -27.12 25.42 -1.26
C GLU A 319 -28.16 24.45 -0.71
N TRP A 320 -27.73 23.32 -0.15
CA TRP A 320 -28.61 22.37 0.51
C TRP A 320 -29.38 23.03 1.65
N ALA A 321 -28.69 23.72 2.56
CA ALA A 321 -29.31 24.40 3.70
C ALA A 321 -30.32 25.47 3.26
N GLY A 322 -30.00 26.23 2.20
CA GLY A 322 -30.90 27.24 1.64
C GLY A 322 -32.13 26.67 0.92
N SER A 323 -32.10 25.40 0.53
CA SER A 323 -33.22 24.71 -0.11
C SER A 323 -34.22 24.09 0.89
N LEU A 324 -33.92 24.10 2.19
CA LEU A 324 -34.73 23.43 3.20
C LEU A 324 -35.99 24.22 3.54
N GLU A 325 -37.12 23.52 3.54
CA GLU A 325 -38.36 24.02 4.12
C GLU A 325 -38.37 23.80 5.65
N PRO A 326 -39.01 24.69 6.44
CA PRO A 326 -39.16 24.48 7.88
C PRO A 326 -39.86 23.16 8.20
N SER A 327 -39.23 22.33 9.04
CA SER A 327 -39.75 21.02 9.44
C SER A 327 -39.50 20.76 10.93
N ASP A 328 -40.41 20.03 11.56
CA ASP A 328 -40.23 19.49 12.91
C ASP A 328 -39.50 18.13 12.92
N VAL A 329 -39.28 17.54 11.73
CA VAL A 329 -38.50 16.31 11.55
C VAL A 329 -37.04 16.69 11.31
N PRO A 330 -36.06 16.02 11.97
CA PRO A 330 -34.64 16.23 11.68
C PRO A 330 -34.32 16.00 10.21
N GLN A 331 -33.71 17.01 9.58
CA GLN A 331 -33.19 16.96 8.22
C GLN A 331 -31.66 16.84 8.32
N VAL A 332 -31.11 15.74 7.81
CA VAL A 332 -29.66 15.47 7.90
C VAL A 332 -29.12 15.31 6.49
N LEU A 333 -28.10 16.10 6.15
CA LEU A 333 -27.25 15.84 5.00
C LEU A 333 -26.03 15.08 5.50
N GLU A 334 -25.92 13.82 5.12
CA GLU A 334 -24.72 13.02 5.39
C GLU A 334 -23.71 13.24 4.26
N ILE A 335 -22.51 13.70 4.63
CA ILE A 335 -21.37 13.88 3.71
C ILE A 335 -20.38 12.74 4.01
N PRO A 336 -20.24 11.75 3.13
CA PRO A 336 -19.27 10.68 3.34
C PRO A 336 -17.84 11.18 3.07
N GLY A 337 -16.86 10.35 3.44
CA GLY A 337 -15.50 10.51 2.95
C GLY A 337 -15.39 10.28 1.43
N THR A 338 -14.37 10.86 0.80
CA THR A 338 -13.97 10.60 -0.60
C THR A 338 -13.72 9.14 -0.85
N TYR A 339 -13.25 8.42 0.16
CA TYR A 339 -13.03 6.97 0.08
C TYR A 339 -13.79 6.22 1.16
N SER A 340 -14.11 4.97 0.88
CA SER A 340 -14.47 3.95 1.88
C SER A 340 -13.37 2.90 1.95
N TYR A 341 -13.11 2.37 3.14
CA TYR A 341 -12.08 1.36 3.36
C TYR A 341 -12.69 0.03 3.79
N TYR A 342 -12.14 -1.07 3.27
CA TYR A 342 -12.62 -2.42 3.51
C TYR A 342 -11.49 -3.38 3.82
N GLU A 343 -11.77 -4.28 4.77
CA GLU A 343 -11.03 -5.53 5.00
C GLU A 343 -9.50 -5.36 5.12
N PRO A 344 -9.01 -4.56 6.09
CA PRO A 344 -7.58 -4.46 6.35
C PRO A 344 -7.02 -5.86 6.65
N THR A 345 -5.90 -6.21 6.02
CA THR A 345 -5.21 -7.48 6.21
C THR A 345 -3.73 -7.22 6.40
N TRP A 346 -3.12 -7.91 7.34
CA TRP A 346 -1.70 -7.74 7.63
C TRP A 346 -0.84 -8.56 6.68
N SER A 347 0.33 -8.03 6.35
CA SER A 347 1.39 -8.82 5.71
C SER A 347 1.88 -9.93 6.64
N SER A 348 2.37 -11.02 6.06
CA SER A 348 2.91 -12.17 6.79
C SER A 348 4.04 -11.82 7.77
N ASP A 349 4.76 -10.72 7.53
CA ASP A 349 5.82 -10.20 8.40
C ASP A 349 5.36 -9.15 9.42
N SER A 350 4.07 -8.83 9.47
CA SER A 350 3.46 -7.82 10.35
C SER A 350 3.95 -6.38 10.16
N LYS A 351 4.57 -6.07 9.01
CA LYS A 351 5.11 -4.73 8.72
C LYS A 351 4.24 -3.88 7.79
N SER A 352 3.23 -4.47 7.16
CA SER A 352 2.35 -3.76 6.25
C SER A 352 0.90 -4.15 6.46
N ILE A 353 0.00 -3.24 6.12
CA ILE A 353 -1.43 -3.48 6.04
C ILE A 353 -1.87 -3.29 4.59
N TYR A 354 -2.58 -4.26 4.03
CA TYR A 354 -3.29 -4.12 2.77
C TYR A 354 -4.76 -3.87 3.05
N ALA A 355 -5.41 -3.06 2.23
CA ALA A 355 -6.85 -2.82 2.34
C ALA A 355 -7.43 -2.50 0.96
N VAL A 356 -8.75 -2.62 0.82
CA VAL A 356 -9.46 -2.11 -0.36
C VAL A 356 -9.94 -0.69 -0.09
N LYS A 357 -9.51 0.23 -0.95
CA LYS A 357 -9.88 1.65 -0.99
C LYS A 357 -10.86 1.84 -2.15
N SER A 358 -12.09 2.23 -1.85
CA SER A 358 -13.16 2.47 -2.83
C SER A 358 -13.49 3.95 -2.92
N SER A 359 -13.54 4.51 -4.13
CA SER A 359 -13.91 5.92 -4.33
C SER A 359 -15.43 6.11 -4.18
N SER A 360 -15.82 7.05 -3.33
CA SER A 360 -17.21 7.52 -3.21
C SER A 360 -17.61 8.44 -4.37
N ALA A 361 -16.64 8.97 -5.13
CA ALA A 361 -16.87 9.87 -6.26
C ALA A 361 -17.12 9.05 -7.55
N GLN A 362 -18.39 8.73 -7.84
CA GLN A 362 -18.77 8.10 -9.11
C GLN A 362 -18.67 9.06 -10.32
N GLU A 363 -18.55 10.36 -10.09
CA GLU A 363 -18.75 11.40 -11.13
C GLU A 363 -17.54 11.64 -12.06
N SER A 364 -16.32 11.21 -11.71
CA SER A 364 -15.09 11.55 -12.45
C SER A 364 -14.55 10.46 -13.39
N GLY A 365 -15.24 9.32 -13.53
CA GLY A 365 -14.68 8.18 -14.27
C GLY A 365 -13.54 7.45 -13.53
N GLU A 366 -13.21 7.86 -12.30
CA GLU A 366 -12.31 7.18 -11.37
C GLU A 366 -13.05 6.14 -10.52
N ALA A 367 -14.09 5.51 -11.09
CA ALA A 367 -14.86 4.47 -10.43
C ALA A 367 -14.02 3.19 -10.37
N GLY A 368 -13.31 2.98 -9.27
CA GLY A 368 -12.54 1.77 -9.07
C GLY A 368 -12.23 1.52 -7.60
N ASN A 369 -12.41 0.28 -7.18
CA ASN A 369 -11.78 -0.24 -5.97
C ASN A 369 -10.30 -0.43 -6.26
N ARG A 370 -9.45 -0.04 -5.32
CA ARG A 370 -8.01 -0.22 -5.40
C ARG A 370 -7.52 -0.97 -4.20
N VAL A 371 -6.55 -1.86 -4.38
CA VAL A 371 -5.76 -2.37 -3.27
C VAL A 371 -4.68 -1.37 -2.95
N MET A 372 -4.64 -0.99 -1.67
CA MET A 372 -3.61 -0.14 -1.10
C MET A 372 -2.75 -0.91 -0.10
N ARG A 373 -1.48 -0.51 0.05
CA ARG A 373 -0.53 -1.00 1.07
C ARG A 373 -0.11 0.17 1.95
N ILE A 374 -0.09 -0.03 3.27
CA ILE A 374 0.47 0.89 4.27
C ILE A 374 1.65 0.17 4.92
N ASP A 375 2.86 0.69 4.72
CA ASP A 375 4.07 0.16 5.35
C ASP A 375 4.32 0.84 6.69
N LEU A 376 4.63 0.08 7.73
CA LEU A 376 4.73 0.52 9.12
C LEU A 376 6.07 0.13 9.72
N ALA A 377 6.71 1.07 10.43
CA ALA A 377 7.93 0.80 11.16
C ALA A 377 8.14 1.83 12.30
N PRO A 378 8.85 1.48 13.39
CA PRO A 378 9.12 2.41 14.49
C PRO A 378 9.98 3.62 14.10
N GLU A 379 10.76 3.49 13.02
CA GLU A 379 11.67 4.52 12.57
C GLU A 379 10.91 5.79 12.17
N THR A 380 11.43 6.95 12.58
CA THR A 380 10.90 8.23 12.13
C THR A 380 11.25 8.42 10.66
N VAL A 381 10.26 8.82 9.85
CA VAL A 381 10.46 9.12 8.44
C VAL A 381 11.33 10.38 8.31
N SER A 382 12.36 10.34 7.46
CA SER A 382 13.23 11.50 7.22
C SER A 382 12.52 12.60 6.42
N PRO A 383 13.04 13.84 6.43
CA PRO A 383 12.54 14.90 5.55
C PRO A 383 12.55 14.49 4.08
N ALA A 384 13.68 13.96 3.58
CA ALA A 384 13.80 13.51 2.19
C ALA A 384 12.77 12.43 1.84
N ASN A 385 12.57 11.42 2.70
CA ASN A 385 11.57 10.38 2.45
C ASN A 385 10.13 10.94 2.49
N THR A 386 9.86 11.98 3.29
CA THR A 386 8.55 12.64 3.31
C THR A 386 8.27 13.31 1.96
N VAL A 387 9.23 14.06 1.41
CA VAL A 387 9.10 14.68 0.08
C VAL A 387 9.03 13.63 -1.02
N ARG A 388 9.82 12.55 -0.93
CA ARG A 388 9.76 11.42 -1.86
C ARG A 388 8.35 10.86 -1.97
N ARG A 389 7.72 10.55 -0.83
CA ARG A 389 6.36 10.01 -0.77
C ARG A 389 5.33 10.99 -1.31
N TYR A 390 5.48 12.28 -1.01
CA TYR A 390 4.62 13.33 -1.57
C TYR A 390 4.71 13.36 -3.10
N LEU A 391 5.92 13.32 -3.66
CA LEU A 391 6.13 13.33 -5.11
C LEU A 391 5.61 12.06 -5.77
N GLN A 392 5.86 10.89 -5.19
CA GLN A 392 5.29 9.62 -5.66
C GLN A 392 3.76 9.67 -5.67
N ALA A 393 3.13 10.16 -4.59
CA ALA A 393 1.68 10.30 -4.48
C ALA A 393 1.12 11.30 -5.49
N LEU A 394 1.77 12.45 -5.66
CA LEU A 394 1.39 13.49 -6.63
C LEU A 394 1.41 12.93 -8.07
N ILE A 395 2.46 12.20 -8.43
CA ILE A 395 2.60 11.61 -9.76
C ILE A 395 1.62 10.46 -9.97
N ALA A 396 1.45 9.61 -8.97
CA ALA A 396 0.50 8.50 -8.98
C ALA A 396 -0.97 8.94 -8.93
N ARG A 397 -1.24 10.24 -8.75
CA ARG A 397 -2.56 10.84 -8.51
C ARG A 397 -3.29 10.23 -7.32
N ASP A 398 -2.55 9.94 -6.25
CA ASP A 398 -3.08 9.53 -4.95
C ASP A 398 -3.27 10.80 -4.09
N ASP A 399 -4.22 11.64 -4.52
CA ASP A 399 -4.39 13.01 -4.05
C ASP A 399 -4.62 13.10 -2.53
N ASP A 400 -5.40 12.21 -1.92
CA ASP A 400 -5.61 12.21 -0.47
C ASP A 400 -4.32 11.96 0.30
N TYR A 401 -3.51 11.02 -0.18
CA TYR A 401 -2.24 10.72 0.45
C TYR A 401 -1.27 11.88 0.27
N ALA A 402 -1.16 12.45 -0.93
CA ALA A 402 -0.35 13.64 -1.16
C ALA A 402 -0.78 14.81 -0.25
N LYS A 403 -2.09 15.07 -0.14
CA LYS A 403 -2.65 16.09 0.75
C LYS A 403 -2.36 15.81 2.24
N SER A 404 -2.37 14.54 2.65
CA SER A 404 -2.10 14.15 4.05
C SER A 404 -0.67 14.48 4.51
N LEU A 405 0.25 14.63 3.56
CA LEU A 405 1.65 14.99 3.80
C LEU A 405 1.86 16.51 3.83
N MET A 406 0.80 17.31 3.63
CA MET A 406 0.82 18.77 3.62
C MET A 406 0.03 19.34 4.79
N LYS A 407 0.53 20.44 5.35
CA LYS A 407 -0.16 21.17 6.42
C LYS A 407 -1.38 21.94 5.91
N GLU A 408 -1.23 22.57 4.75
CA GLU A 408 -2.28 23.33 4.06
C GLU A 408 -2.32 22.90 2.59
N PRO A 409 -2.97 21.77 2.28
CA PRO A 409 -3.06 21.29 0.90
C PRO A 409 -3.91 22.22 0.02
N PRO A 410 -3.55 22.42 -1.25
CA PRO A 410 -4.41 23.11 -2.21
C PRO A 410 -5.66 22.26 -2.55
N GLU A 411 -6.70 22.92 -3.06
CA GLU A 411 -7.94 22.25 -3.48
C GLU A 411 -7.68 21.23 -4.59
N ILE A 412 -6.90 21.64 -5.59
CA ILE A 412 -6.50 20.82 -6.75
C ILE A 412 -4.98 20.61 -6.69
N LEU A 413 -4.55 19.35 -6.75
CA LEU A 413 -3.13 18.97 -6.84
C LEU A 413 -2.72 18.56 -8.25
N THR A 414 -3.57 17.79 -8.93
CA THR A 414 -3.21 17.14 -10.19
C THR A 414 -3.90 17.79 -11.39
N ILE A 415 -3.15 17.90 -12.48
CA ILE A 415 -3.63 18.37 -13.79
C ILE A 415 -3.32 17.30 -14.85
N SER A 416 -4.11 17.26 -15.92
CA SER A 416 -3.96 16.20 -16.93
C SER A 416 -2.74 16.39 -17.84
N ASN A 417 -2.43 17.63 -18.22
CA ASN A 417 -1.29 17.96 -19.07
C ASN A 417 -0.86 19.43 -18.86
N PRO A 418 0.45 19.75 -18.83
CA PRO A 418 1.53 18.78 -18.65
C PRO A 418 1.35 18.02 -17.33
N HIS A 419 1.93 16.84 -17.19
CA HIS A 419 1.84 16.03 -15.97
C HIS A 419 3.24 15.61 -15.51
N PRO A 420 3.46 15.40 -14.21
CA PRO A 420 4.76 15.00 -13.70
C PRO A 420 5.06 13.54 -14.06
N VAL A 421 6.30 13.26 -14.45
CA VAL A 421 6.77 11.96 -15.00
C VAL A 421 8.05 11.46 -14.32
N GLY A 422 8.50 12.13 -13.27
CA GLY A 422 9.64 11.72 -12.47
C GLY A 422 10.12 12.83 -11.56
N TYR A 423 11.04 12.49 -10.68
CA TYR A 423 11.64 13.45 -9.77
C TYR A 423 13.03 13.00 -9.30
N ARG A 424 13.74 13.90 -8.63
CA ARG A 424 14.99 13.62 -7.92
C ARG A 424 15.12 14.51 -6.70
N ILE A 425 15.52 13.94 -5.56
CA ILE A 425 15.95 14.74 -4.40
C ILE A 425 17.39 15.22 -4.65
N THR A 426 17.62 16.53 -4.56
CA THR A 426 18.92 17.14 -4.91
C THR A 426 19.70 17.64 -3.70
N ASP A 427 19.02 18.06 -2.63
CA ASP A 427 19.66 18.53 -1.39
C ASP A 427 18.71 18.37 -0.19
N GLU A 428 19.27 18.35 1.02
CA GLU A 428 18.51 18.43 2.26
C GLU A 428 19.28 19.20 3.34
N GLY A 429 18.57 19.88 4.24
CA GLY A 429 19.22 20.62 5.30
C GLY A 429 18.28 21.31 6.27
N THR A 430 18.77 22.40 6.87
CA THR A 430 17.99 23.23 7.79
C THR A 430 18.20 24.70 7.45
N GLU A 431 17.11 25.44 7.35
CA GLU A 431 17.09 26.87 7.09
C GLU A 431 16.17 27.55 8.10
N ASN A 432 16.68 28.55 8.83
CA ASN A 432 15.93 29.29 9.85
C ASN A 432 15.25 28.41 10.93
N GLY A 433 15.82 27.22 11.20
CA GLY A 433 15.29 26.26 12.17
C GLY A 433 14.27 25.26 11.61
N ASN A 434 13.90 25.38 10.33
CA ASN A 434 13.02 24.43 9.64
C ASN A 434 13.84 23.50 8.77
N SER A 435 13.47 22.22 8.70
CA SER A 435 14.05 21.29 7.74
C SER A 435 13.65 21.70 6.33
N TYR A 436 14.57 21.58 5.37
CA TYR A 436 14.24 21.73 3.96
C TYR A 436 14.74 20.53 3.16
N VAL A 437 14.09 20.28 2.03
CA VAL A 437 14.50 19.33 1.01
C VAL A 437 14.33 20.01 -0.34
N ASP A 438 15.37 19.98 -1.17
CA ASP A 438 15.29 20.44 -2.55
C ASP A 438 15.05 19.26 -3.47
N ALA A 439 14.13 19.42 -4.41
CA ALA A 439 13.84 18.41 -5.41
C ALA A 439 13.64 19.02 -6.80
N GLU A 440 13.97 18.23 -7.80
CA GLU A 440 13.60 18.44 -9.19
C GLU A 440 12.36 17.60 -9.50
N VAL A 441 11.38 18.19 -10.16
CA VAL A 441 10.20 17.49 -10.69
C VAL A 441 10.19 17.64 -12.20
N TYR A 442 10.05 16.52 -12.89
CA TYR A 442 10.06 16.46 -14.34
C TYR A 442 8.64 16.33 -14.86
N TRP A 443 8.28 17.11 -15.87
CA TRP A 443 6.94 17.18 -16.43
C TRP A 443 6.99 16.97 -17.94
N SER A 444 5.98 16.30 -18.48
CA SER A 444 5.85 16.02 -19.91
C SER A 444 4.42 16.23 -20.40
N TYR A 445 4.24 16.41 -21.71
CA TYR A 445 2.93 16.35 -22.36
C TYR A 445 2.74 14.99 -23.02
N THR A 446 1.50 14.48 -22.97
CA THR A 446 1.11 13.38 -23.85
C THR A 446 1.13 13.83 -25.31
N ALA A 447 1.83 13.06 -26.15
CA ALA A 447 1.89 13.16 -27.60
C ALA A 447 2.33 14.53 -28.16
N ASN A 448 2.95 15.38 -27.33
CA ASN A 448 3.56 16.62 -27.77
C ASN A 448 5.01 16.70 -27.29
N PRO A 449 5.90 17.28 -28.10
CA PRO A 449 7.30 17.51 -27.75
C PRO A 449 7.47 18.65 -26.74
N TYR A 450 7.23 18.35 -25.47
CA TYR A 450 7.40 19.26 -24.36
C TYR A 450 7.97 18.53 -23.15
N TYR A 451 8.93 19.16 -22.48
CA TYR A 451 9.45 18.73 -21.20
C TYR A 451 9.71 19.93 -20.30
N GLN A 452 9.51 19.79 -19.01
CA GLN A 452 9.79 20.84 -18.05
C GLN A 452 10.45 20.27 -16.80
N VAL A 453 11.44 20.99 -16.28
CA VAL A 453 12.15 20.68 -15.04
C VAL A 453 11.90 21.82 -14.06
N ILE A 454 11.19 21.51 -12.98
CA ILE A 454 10.86 22.46 -11.91
C ILE A 454 11.74 22.13 -10.70
N LYS A 455 12.55 23.10 -10.27
CA LYS A 455 13.35 22.99 -9.04
C LYS A 455 12.58 23.67 -7.91
N SER A 456 12.29 22.92 -6.86
CA SER A 456 11.52 23.42 -5.72
C SER A 456 12.18 23.05 -4.40
N ARG A 457 12.09 23.98 -3.44
CA ARG A 457 12.42 23.76 -2.03
C ARG A 457 11.15 23.48 -1.24
N TYR A 458 11.15 22.36 -0.54
CA TYR A 458 10.09 21.92 0.36
C TYR A 458 10.52 22.25 1.79
N TYR A 459 9.74 23.05 2.51
CA TYR A 459 9.97 23.31 3.92
C TYR A 459 9.10 22.39 4.78
N LEU A 460 9.71 21.79 5.79
CA LEU A 460 9.08 20.78 6.62
C LEU A 460 9.18 21.11 8.11
N THR A 461 8.11 20.78 8.84
CA THR A 461 8.05 20.83 10.30
C THR A 461 7.98 19.40 10.85
N ALA A 462 8.76 19.15 11.91
CA ALA A 462 8.68 17.89 12.64
C ALA A 462 7.36 17.79 13.41
N GLY A 463 6.66 16.68 13.23
CA GLY A 463 5.45 16.29 13.94
C GLY A 463 5.67 15.00 14.76
N ALA A 464 4.59 14.53 15.40
CA ALA A 464 4.64 13.34 16.25
C ALA A 464 4.88 12.02 15.51
N SER A 465 4.75 11.99 14.17
CA SER A 465 4.87 10.77 13.35
C SER A 465 5.79 10.94 12.13
N GLY A 466 6.70 11.91 12.18
CA GLY A 466 7.58 12.26 11.05
C GLY A 466 7.55 13.74 10.74
N TYR A 467 7.62 14.09 9.47
CA TYR A 467 7.57 15.48 9.00
C TYR A 467 6.29 15.75 8.22
N ILE A 468 5.88 17.01 8.18
CA ILE A 468 4.80 17.51 7.32
C ILE A 468 5.33 18.65 6.46
N ILE A 469 4.89 18.72 5.20
CA ILE A 469 5.26 19.80 4.28
C ILE A 469 4.45 21.03 4.64
N ASP A 470 5.13 22.09 5.10
CA ASP A 470 4.50 23.37 5.43
C ASP A 470 4.29 24.22 4.19
N SER A 471 5.28 24.25 3.29
CA SER A 471 5.24 25.06 2.08
C SER A 471 6.21 24.54 1.03
N ILE A 472 5.90 24.83 -0.22
CA ILE A 472 6.74 24.51 -1.39
C ILE A 472 7.05 25.84 -2.07
N LYS A 473 8.34 26.08 -2.34
CA LYS A 473 8.82 27.28 -3.02
C LYS A 473 9.54 26.86 -4.29
N GLU A 474 8.99 27.27 -5.43
CA GLU A 474 9.67 27.12 -6.72
C GLU A 474 10.86 28.08 -6.80
N ASP A 475 12.04 27.54 -7.14
CA ASP A 475 13.27 28.31 -7.28
C ASP A 475 13.62 28.58 -8.75
N SER A 476 13.41 27.60 -9.64
CA SER A 476 13.64 27.79 -11.08
C SER A 476 12.91 26.76 -11.93
N THR A 477 12.52 27.18 -13.13
CA THR A 477 11.88 26.34 -14.14
C THR A 477 12.66 26.39 -15.45
N ILE A 478 12.88 25.22 -16.05
CA ILE A 478 13.44 25.05 -17.39
C ILE A 478 12.38 24.38 -18.24
N GLU A 479 12.06 24.95 -19.39
CA GLU A 479 11.12 24.38 -20.36
C GLU A 479 11.85 24.06 -21.66
N VAL A 480 11.60 22.87 -22.20
CA VAL A 480 12.07 22.44 -23.52
C VAL A 480 10.85 22.11 -24.36
N TYR A 481 10.70 22.74 -25.52
CA TYR A 481 9.54 22.54 -26.36
C TYR A 481 9.86 22.73 -27.84
N GLU A 482 9.12 22.05 -28.69
CA GLU A 482 9.11 22.32 -30.12
C GLU A 482 8.05 23.37 -30.46
N ARG A 483 8.39 24.26 -31.39
CA ARG A 483 7.44 25.16 -32.04
C ARG A 483 7.92 25.48 -33.45
N GLU A 484 7.04 25.31 -34.43
CA GLU A 484 7.29 25.68 -35.83
C GLU A 484 8.55 25.00 -36.42
N GLY A 485 8.75 23.72 -36.11
CA GLY A 485 9.86 22.88 -36.57
C GLY A 485 11.19 23.16 -35.88
N SER A 486 11.18 23.86 -34.75
CA SER A 486 12.38 24.23 -33.99
C SER A 486 12.23 23.89 -32.53
N VAL A 487 13.25 23.28 -31.93
CA VAL A 487 13.29 22.97 -30.50
C VAL A 487 13.96 24.11 -29.76
N TYR A 488 13.30 24.58 -28.71
CA TYR A 488 13.74 25.67 -27.85
C TYR A 488 13.96 25.19 -26.43
N ILE A 489 14.91 25.82 -25.73
CA ILE A 489 14.98 25.83 -24.28
C ILE A 489 14.63 27.23 -23.78
N ALA A 490 13.80 27.32 -22.75
CA ALA A 490 13.44 28.56 -22.10
C ALA A 490 13.72 28.46 -20.60
N GLN A 491 14.33 29.49 -20.05
CA GLN A 491 14.55 29.63 -18.62
C GLN A 491 14.31 31.08 -18.24
N ARG A 492 13.27 31.33 -17.43
CA ARG A 492 12.78 32.69 -17.12
C ARG A 492 12.41 33.44 -18.41
N ASP A 493 13.07 34.56 -18.69
CA ASP A 493 12.83 35.41 -19.87
C ASP A 493 13.78 35.08 -21.04
N ASP A 494 14.77 34.21 -20.82
CA ASP A 494 15.76 33.84 -21.84
C ASP A 494 15.26 32.62 -22.63
N LYS A 495 15.28 32.76 -23.96
CA LYS A 495 14.89 31.72 -24.92
C LYS A 495 16.03 31.46 -25.88
N GLU A 496 16.44 30.20 -26.00
CA GLU A 496 17.49 29.74 -26.91
C GLU A 496 16.93 28.68 -27.88
N GLU A 497 17.20 28.85 -29.17
CA GLU A 497 16.93 27.83 -30.20
C GLU A 497 18.05 26.79 -30.16
N ILE A 498 17.69 25.53 -29.93
CA ILE A 498 18.67 24.44 -29.78
C ILE A 498 19.01 23.81 -31.13
N PHE A 499 17.98 23.42 -31.89
CA PHE A 499 18.11 22.92 -33.26
C PHE A 499 16.77 23.05 -34.00
N LYS A 500 16.85 22.98 -35.33
CA LYS A 500 15.71 22.85 -36.23
C LYS A 500 15.59 21.43 -36.73
N GLU A 501 14.39 21.03 -37.16
CA GLU A 501 14.20 19.76 -37.87
C GLU A 501 15.14 19.62 -39.08
N SER A 502 15.43 20.74 -39.77
CA SER A 502 16.38 20.77 -40.89
C SER A 502 17.85 20.52 -40.50
N ASP A 503 18.19 20.61 -39.21
CA ASP A 503 19.54 20.35 -38.71
C ASP A 503 19.77 18.85 -38.46
N ILE A 504 18.70 18.04 -38.44
CA ILE A 504 18.79 16.59 -38.27
C ILE A 504 19.42 16.00 -39.55
N PRO A 505 20.49 15.19 -39.44
CA PRO A 505 21.16 14.60 -40.60
C PRO A 505 20.19 13.80 -41.48
N ALA A 506 20.30 13.99 -42.80
CA ALA A 506 19.36 13.43 -43.78
C ALA A 506 19.35 11.89 -43.79
N GLU A 507 20.46 11.25 -43.42
CA GLU A 507 20.53 9.80 -43.23
C GLU A 507 19.59 9.27 -42.13
N TYR A 508 19.13 10.15 -41.23
CA TYR A 508 18.15 9.79 -40.20
C TYR A 508 16.70 10.08 -40.61
N LEU A 509 16.46 10.64 -41.80
CA LEU A 509 15.15 11.11 -42.26
C LEU A 509 14.64 10.31 -43.46
N GLU A 510 14.65 8.99 -43.37
CA GLU A 510 14.08 8.10 -44.41
C GLU A 510 12.56 7.97 -44.23
N GLY A 511 11.77 8.88 -44.80
CA GLY A 511 10.29 8.87 -44.78
C GLY A 511 9.67 10.07 -45.51
N ASP A 512 8.38 9.99 -45.86
CA ASP A 512 7.68 11.06 -46.59
C ASP A 512 7.12 12.15 -45.66
N SER A 513 6.89 11.80 -44.39
CA SER A 513 6.45 12.72 -43.35
C SER A 513 7.19 12.47 -42.04
N LEU A 514 7.53 13.58 -41.37
CA LEU A 514 8.26 13.63 -40.11
C LEU A 514 7.38 14.32 -39.08
N ARG A 515 7.26 13.71 -37.89
CA ARG A 515 6.70 14.36 -36.71
C ARG A 515 7.63 14.18 -35.53
N LEU A 516 8.05 15.29 -34.92
CA LEU A 516 8.71 15.28 -33.61
C LEU A 516 7.62 15.09 -32.54
N ALA A 517 7.48 13.86 -32.04
CA ALA A 517 6.29 13.44 -31.30
C ALA A 517 6.38 13.68 -29.78
N SER A 518 7.56 13.47 -29.20
CA SER A 518 7.80 13.64 -27.76
C SER A 518 9.29 13.91 -27.52
N LEU A 519 9.63 14.59 -26.42
CA LEU A 519 11.01 14.84 -26.02
C LEU A 519 11.17 14.77 -24.49
N ALA A 520 12.40 14.52 -24.04
CA ALA A 520 12.82 14.55 -22.65
C ALA A 520 14.17 15.28 -22.55
N TYR A 521 14.41 15.97 -21.44
CA TYR A 521 15.63 16.76 -21.23
C TYR A 521 16.25 16.48 -19.87
N ASN A 522 17.58 16.30 -19.84
CA ASN A 522 18.35 16.15 -18.61
C ASN A 522 19.31 17.35 -18.49
N PRO A 523 19.15 18.22 -17.47
CA PRO A 523 19.99 19.39 -17.28
C PRO A 523 21.47 19.09 -17.00
N ASP A 524 21.78 17.96 -16.37
CA ASP A 524 23.15 17.63 -15.93
C ASP A 524 24.00 17.10 -17.08
N SER A 525 23.43 16.25 -17.92
CA SER A 525 24.06 15.74 -19.14
C SER A 525 23.94 16.70 -20.33
N ASP A 526 23.12 17.76 -20.18
CA ASP A 526 22.81 18.76 -21.20
C ASP A 526 22.40 18.14 -22.54
N SER A 527 21.56 17.12 -22.46
CA SER A 527 21.15 16.26 -23.57
C SER A 527 19.64 16.20 -23.70
N ILE A 528 19.16 16.24 -24.94
CA ILE A 528 17.74 16.10 -25.29
C ILE A 528 17.57 14.75 -25.98
N VAL A 529 16.66 13.92 -25.47
CA VAL A 529 16.20 12.70 -26.16
C VAL A 529 14.85 13.01 -26.79
N PHE A 530 14.62 12.59 -28.03
CA PHE A 530 13.37 12.87 -28.74
C PHE A 530 12.98 11.73 -29.67
N ALA A 531 11.67 11.59 -29.86
CA ALA A 531 11.06 10.60 -30.74
C ALA A 531 10.64 11.25 -32.07
N LEU A 532 11.12 10.70 -33.17
CA LEU A 532 10.72 11.03 -34.52
C LEU A 532 9.79 9.94 -35.05
N GLN A 533 8.54 10.28 -35.34
CA GLN A 533 7.62 9.39 -36.03
C GLN A 533 7.79 9.60 -37.54
N LEU A 534 8.21 8.55 -38.22
CA LEU A 534 8.41 8.52 -39.68
C LEU A 534 7.28 7.69 -40.30
N MET A 535 6.54 8.28 -41.23
CA MET A 535 5.56 7.52 -42.03
C MET A 535 6.07 7.42 -43.47
N ASP A 536 6.27 6.18 -43.95
CA ASP A 536 6.51 5.87 -45.35
C ASP A 536 5.15 5.65 -46.03
N SER A 537 4.73 6.58 -46.89
CA SER A 537 3.42 6.54 -47.55
C SER A 537 3.31 5.44 -48.60
N VAL A 538 4.42 4.79 -48.97
CA VAL A 538 4.53 3.79 -50.03
C VAL A 538 4.61 2.37 -49.47
N LYS A 539 5.24 2.17 -48.31
CA LYS A 539 5.41 0.84 -47.69
C LYS A 539 4.45 0.53 -46.55
N GLY A 540 3.90 1.54 -45.89
CA GLY A 540 3.01 1.35 -44.73
C GLY A 540 3.73 0.93 -43.44
N ASP A 541 5.07 0.91 -43.42
CA ASP A 541 5.84 0.57 -42.22
C ASP A 541 6.01 1.83 -41.35
N ALA A 542 5.21 1.98 -40.29
CA ALA A 542 5.40 3.03 -39.29
C ALA A 542 6.65 2.75 -38.44
N ILE A 543 7.54 3.72 -38.32
CA ILE A 543 8.78 3.63 -37.53
C ILE A 543 8.85 4.82 -36.58
N ILE A 544 9.18 4.55 -35.31
CA ILE A 544 9.51 5.57 -34.33
C ILE A 544 11.02 5.51 -34.09
N ARG A 545 11.72 6.57 -34.45
CA ARG A 545 13.17 6.71 -34.29
C ARG A 545 13.49 7.52 -33.04
N ILE A 546 14.30 6.93 -32.15
CA ILE A 546 14.73 7.58 -30.91
C ILE A 546 16.11 8.15 -31.11
N MET A 547 16.20 9.47 -30.95
CA MET A 547 17.41 10.25 -31.17
C MET A 547 17.83 10.93 -29.88
N SER A 548 19.12 11.17 -29.74
CA SER A 548 19.66 12.10 -28.75
C SER A 548 20.39 13.25 -29.45
N TYR A 549 20.31 14.43 -28.82
CA TYR A 549 21.08 15.61 -29.20
C TYR A 549 21.87 16.09 -27.99
N SER A 550 23.20 16.09 -28.12
CA SER A 550 24.08 16.70 -27.11
C SER A 550 24.26 18.17 -27.42
N ARG A 551 23.85 19.06 -26.52
CA ARG A 551 24.04 20.51 -26.69
C ARG A 551 25.52 20.90 -26.63
N LYS A 552 26.29 20.21 -25.77
CA LYS A 552 27.74 20.42 -25.64
C LYS A 552 28.51 20.03 -26.90
N ALA A 553 28.20 18.88 -27.49
CA ALA A 553 28.87 18.40 -28.70
C ALA A 553 28.25 18.94 -30.00
N LYS A 554 27.02 19.46 -29.93
CA LYS A 554 26.18 19.89 -31.07
C LYS A 554 26.04 18.79 -32.11
N SER A 555 25.79 17.57 -31.66
CA SER A 555 25.73 16.39 -32.50
C SER A 555 24.50 15.56 -32.19
N PHE A 556 23.89 15.02 -33.24
CA PHE A 556 22.82 14.04 -33.17
C PHE A 556 23.40 12.63 -33.09
N GLN A 557 22.73 11.76 -32.36
CA GLN A 557 23.03 10.34 -32.30
C GLN A 557 21.72 9.54 -32.37
N LEU A 558 21.71 8.50 -33.20
CA LEU A 558 20.66 7.50 -33.18
C LEU A 558 20.84 6.61 -31.94
N ILE A 559 19.78 6.48 -31.14
CA ILE A 559 19.73 5.55 -30.01
C ILE A 559 19.18 4.22 -30.48
N ASN A 560 17.96 4.20 -31.04
CA ASN A 560 17.30 2.99 -31.51
C ASN A 560 16.11 3.31 -32.44
N ASP A 561 15.59 2.30 -33.13
CA ASP A 561 14.34 2.35 -33.90
C ASP A 561 13.33 1.36 -33.31
N VAL A 562 12.11 1.83 -33.06
CA VAL A 562 10.94 0.99 -32.73
C VAL A 562 10.10 0.83 -34.00
N LYS A 563 9.76 -0.42 -34.32
CA LYS A 563 9.02 -0.78 -35.53
C LYS A 563 7.74 -1.52 -35.15
N ALA A 564 6.73 -1.42 -36.01
CA ALA A 564 5.52 -2.22 -35.87
C ALA A 564 5.86 -3.73 -35.90
N ASN A 565 5.25 -4.49 -34.98
CA ASN A 565 5.33 -5.95 -34.97
C ASN A 565 4.39 -6.54 -36.04
N ASP A 566 4.56 -7.83 -36.37
CA ASP A 566 3.67 -8.53 -37.30
C ASP A 566 2.20 -8.41 -36.87
N GLY A 567 1.35 -7.86 -37.74
CA GLY A 567 -0.09 -7.64 -37.48
C GLY A 567 -0.45 -6.29 -36.84
N VAL A 568 0.53 -5.39 -36.66
CA VAL A 568 0.30 -3.98 -36.30
C VAL A 568 0.38 -3.12 -37.55
N ASP A 569 -0.69 -2.36 -37.83
CA ASP A 569 -0.83 -1.50 -39.01
C ASP A 569 -0.18 -0.13 -38.82
N ASP A 570 -0.17 0.40 -37.60
CA ASP A 570 0.42 1.70 -37.28
C ASP A 570 0.96 1.74 -35.85
N ILE A 571 1.99 2.57 -35.64
CA ILE A 571 2.55 2.88 -34.33
C ILE A 571 2.84 4.37 -34.20
N GLY A 572 2.73 4.90 -32.98
CA GLY A 572 3.21 6.25 -32.73
C GLY A 572 3.54 6.53 -31.26
N ALA A 573 4.45 7.48 -31.07
CA ALA A 573 4.92 7.87 -29.74
C ALA A 573 3.87 8.75 -29.05
N THR A 574 3.57 8.40 -27.80
CA THR A 574 2.61 9.11 -26.95
C THR A 574 3.26 9.72 -25.71
N GLY A 575 4.46 9.28 -25.35
CA GLY A 575 5.23 9.85 -24.24
C GLY A 575 6.69 9.44 -24.34
N LEU A 576 7.57 10.32 -23.92
CA LEU A 576 8.99 10.03 -23.74
C LEU A 576 9.43 10.64 -22.41
N THR A 577 10.03 9.82 -21.57
CA THR A 577 10.53 10.20 -20.24
C THR A 577 11.98 9.76 -20.10
N MET A 578 12.70 10.34 -19.16
CA MET A 578 14.10 10.03 -18.90
C MET A 578 14.35 9.99 -17.40
N ASP A 579 15.24 9.10 -16.98
CA ASP A 579 15.67 9.01 -15.60
C ASP A 579 16.43 10.28 -15.17
N SER A 580 16.55 10.46 -13.86
CA SER A 580 17.16 11.67 -13.29
C SER A 580 18.64 11.82 -13.62
N ASP A 581 19.33 10.72 -13.92
CA ASP A 581 20.76 10.72 -14.24
C ASP A 581 21.03 10.81 -15.75
N GLY A 582 19.99 10.68 -16.58
CA GLY A 582 20.09 10.74 -18.04
C GLY A 582 20.77 9.51 -18.65
N ASN A 583 20.73 8.37 -17.96
CA ASN A 583 21.26 7.09 -18.41
C ASN A 583 20.21 6.26 -19.15
N TYR A 584 18.93 6.43 -18.81
CA TYR A 584 17.83 5.62 -19.31
C TYR A 584 16.66 6.49 -19.76
N ALA A 585 15.99 6.07 -20.84
CA ALA A 585 14.74 6.68 -21.29
C ALA A 585 13.64 5.63 -21.41
N ALA A 586 12.39 6.07 -21.31
CA ALA A 586 11.25 5.20 -21.56
C ALA A 586 10.27 5.87 -22.53
N LEU A 587 9.75 5.09 -23.46
CA LEU A 587 8.86 5.52 -24.54
C LEU A 587 7.53 4.79 -24.43
N ASP A 588 6.44 5.56 -24.39
CA ASP A 588 5.09 5.03 -24.56
C ASP A 588 4.67 5.08 -26.03
N VAL A 589 4.19 3.95 -26.52
CA VAL A 589 3.82 3.75 -27.92
C VAL A 589 2.36 3.31 -28.01
N TYR A 590 1.55 4.00 -28.80
CA TYR A 590 0.28 3.42 -29.23
C TYR A 590 0.54 2.45 -30.39
N THR A 591 -0.23 1.37 -30.42
CA THR A 591 -0.26 0.42 -31.53
C THR A 591 -1.68 0.36 -32.09
N GLN A 592 -1.80 0.19 -33.41
CA GLN A 592 -3.09 -0.01 -34.07
C GLN A 592 -3.07 -1.29 -34.90
N SER A 593 -4.07 -2.15 -34.71
CA SER A 593 -4.29 -3.38 -35.49
C SER A 593 -5.75 -3.41 -35.93
N GLY A 594 -6.03 -3.03 -37.17
CA GLY A 594 -7.39 -2.80 -37.67
C GLY A 594 -8.09 -1.66 -36.92
N GLU A 595 -9.19 -1.99 -36.24
CA GLU A 595 -9.95 -1.06 -35.40
C GLU A 595 -9.50 -1.09 -33.91
N THR A 596 -8.57 -1.98 -33.55
CA THR A 596 -8.09 -2.16 -32.18
C THR A 596 -6.91 -1.25 -31.92
N PHE A 597 -6.96 -0.50 -30.82
CA PHE A 597 -5.84 0.30 -30.31
C PHE A 597 -5.26 -0.35 -29.05
N GLY A 598 -3.93 -0.47 -29.01
CA GLY A 598 -3.19 -0.92 -27.85
C GLY A 598 -2.17 0.12 -27.39
N ARG A 599 -1.57 -0.13 -26.22
CA ARG A 599 -0.40 0.59 -25.75
C ARG A 599 0.70 -0.38 -25.38
N ASN A 600 1.93 -0.01 -25.72
CA ASN A 600 3.13 -0.69 -25.28
C ASN A 600 4.16 0.34 -24.80
N ALA A 601 5.14 -0.11 -24.02
CA ALA A 601 6.22 0.73 -23.54
C ALA A 601 7.59 0.07 -23.72
N TYR A 602 8.59 0.89 -23.98
CA TYR A 602 9.98 0.46 -24.17
C TYR A 602 10.89 1.24 -23.23
N ALA A 603 11.87 0.58 -22.63
CA ALA A 603 12.97 1.22 -21.92
C ALA A 603 14.26 1.15 -22.76
N PHE A 604 15.09 2.18 -22.71
CA PHE A 604 16.33 2.32 -23.47
C PHE A 604 17.49 2.66 -22.56
N ASP A 605 18.62 1.98 -22.72
CA ASP A 605 19.92 2.45 -22.25
C ASP A 605 20.46 3.46 -23.26
N LEU A 606 20.59 4.73 -22.83
CA LEU A 606 20.98 5.84 -23.70
C LEU A 606 22.45 5.80 -24.11
N LYS A 607 23.28 4.99 -23.44
CA LYS A 607 24.69 4.84 -23.73
C LYS A 607 24.93 3.68 -24.70
N SER A 608 24.30 2.53 -24.47
CA SER A 608 24.47 1.35 -25.32
C SER A 608 23.52 1.33 -26.53
N GLY A 609 22.38 2.01 -26.44
CA GLY A 609 21.30 1.95 -27.41
C GLY A 609 20.43 0.69 -27.27
N GLU A 610 20.72 -0.20 -26.32
CA GLU A 610 19.91 -1.39 -26.08
C GLU A 610 18.51 -1.01 -25.60
N SER A 611 17.50 -1.70 -26.12
CA SER A 611 16.09 -1.49 -25.78
C SER A 611 15.47 -2.73 -25.18
N LYS A 612 14.56 -2.53 -24.23
CA LYS A 612 13.74 -3.57 -23.62
C LYS A 612 12.26 -3.27 -23.87
N ASP A 613 11.57 -4.22 -24.50
CA ASP A 613 10.10 -4.24 -24.55
C ASP A 613 9.57 -4.61 -23.16
N LEU A 614 8.83 -3.70 -22.53
CA LEU A 614 8.35 -3.86 -21.16
C LEU A 614 7.18 -4.86 -21.08
N SER A 615 6.49 -5.14 -22.20
CA SER A 615 5.47 -6.20 -22.26
C SER A 615 6.04 -7.59 -22.05
N ALA A 616 7.26 -7.83 -22.53
CA ALA A 616 7.94 -9.12 -22.38
C ALA A 616 8.36 -9.44 -20.94
N LEU A 617 8.13 -8.53 -19.98
CA LEU A 617 8.42 -8.76 -18.57
C LEU A 617 7.26 -9.40 -17.80
N PHE A 618 6.04 -9.34 -18.34
CA PHE A 618 4.86 -9.95 -17.73
C PHE A 618 4.75 -11.40 -18.18
N THR A 619 4.39 -12.29 -17.25
CA THR A 619 4.25 -13.72 -17.55
C THR A 619 2.88 -14.09 -18.10
N SER A 620 1.90 -13.19 -18.00
CA SER A 620 0.55 -13.42 -18.53
C SER A 620 0.49 -13.10 -20.02
N GLU A 621 -0.12 -14.00 -20.80
CA GLU A 621 -0.46 -13.75 -22.21
C GLU A 621 -1.53 -12.63 -22.37
N SER A 622 -2.15 -12.19 -21.26
CA SER A 622 -3.19 -11.14 -21.21
C SER A 622 -2.70 -9.75 -20.78
N ALA A 623 -1.38 -9.53 -20.72
CA ALA A 623 -0.85 -8.19 -20.43
C ALA A 623 -1.11 -7.24 -21.62
N GLU A 624 -2.10 -6.38 -21.46
CA GLU A 624 -2.55 -5.39 -22.42
C GLU A 624 -2.26 -3.98 -21.89
N ASN A 625 -2.17 -3.00 -22.79
CA ASN A 625 -2.09 -1.57 -22.46
C ASN A 625 -1.02 -1.24 -21.42
N ILE A 626 0.24 -1.41 -21.80
CA ILE A 626 1.38 -1.09 -20.95
C ILE A 626 1.79 0.36 -21.18
N SER A 627 2.04 1.06 -20.08
CA SER A 627 2.49 2.46 -20.11
C SER A 627 3.47 2.77 -18.98
N THR A 628 4.31 3.75 -19.22
CA THR A 628 5.17 4.34 -18.20
C THR A 628 4.33 5.26 -17.30
N ASN A 629 4.57 5.20 -15.99
CA ASN A 629 4.06 6.23 -15.08
C ASN A 629 5.15 7.26 -14.84
N PHE A 630 6.23 6.86 -14.18
CA PHE A 630 7.29 7.79 -13.80
C PHE A 630 8.61 7.14 -13.41
N TRP A 631 9.67 7.95 -13.39
CA TRP A 631 10.98 7.58 -12.86
C TRP A 631 11.09 7.89 -11.36
N ASP A 632 11.36 6.84 -10.58
CA ASP A 632 11.65 6.83 -9.14
C ASP A 632 13.16 6.67 -8.92
N GLU A 633 13.91 7.78 -8.98
CA GLU A 633 15.37 7.82 -8.76
C GLU A 633 16.14 6.69 -9.49
N GLY A 634 15.98 6.62 -10.82
CA GLY A 634 16.65 5.62 -11.68
C GLY A 634 15.84 4.35 -11.96
N ARG A 635 14.75 4.09 -11.21
CA ARG A 635 13.84 2.98 -11.46
C ARG A 635 12.57 3.44 -12.15
N LEU A 636 12.00 2.63 -13.03
CA LEU A 636 10.81 2.98 -13.80
C LEU A 636 9.55 2.35 -13.19
N VAL A 637 8.58 3.17 -12.79
CA VAL A 637 7.25 2.69 -12.42
C VAL A 637 6.41 2.55 -13.68
N ILE A 638 5.86 1.35 -13.89
CA ILE A 638 5.06 0.98 -15.06
C ILE A 638 3.65 0.61 -14.64
N SER A 639 2.69 0.87 -15.52
CA SER A 639 1.32 0.36 -15.41
C SER A 639 1.04 -0.63 -16.53
N ALA A 640 0.37 -1.71 -16.18
CA ALA A 640 -0.11 -2.71 -17.13
C ALA A 640 -1.56 -3.06 -16.81
N THR A 641 -2.36 -3.30 -17.85
CA THR A 641 -3.68 -3.91 -17.69
C THR A 641 -3.54 -5.42 -17.89
N ILE A 642 -3.93 -6.21 -16.90
CA ILE A 642 -3.83 -7.66 -16.93
C ILE A 642 -5.19 -8.18 -16.46
N ASP A 643 -5.85 -8.99 -17.30
CA ASP A 643 -7.17 -9.56 -17.00
C ASP A 643 -8.25 -8.53 -16.61
N GLN A 644 -8.20 -7.32 -17.19
CA GLN A 644 -9.06 -6.15 -16.88
C GLN A 644 -8.73 -5.42 -15.56
N GLN A 645 -7.70 -5.84 -14.83
CA GLN A 645 -7.17 -5.11 -13.67
C GLN A 645 -5.95 -4.29 -14.08
N THR A 646 -5.77 -3.10 -13.50
CA THR A 646 -4.56 -2.30 -13.72
C THR A 646 -3.60 -2.46 -12.56
N VAL A 647 -2.34 -2.83 -12.82
CA VAL A 647 -1.30 -2.98 -11.79
C VAL A 647 -0.19 -1.96 -11.99
N LYS A 648 0.47 -1.60 -10.89
CA LYS A 648 1.71 -0.81 -10.89
C LYS A 648 2.88 -1.68 -10.44
N CYS A 649 3.94 -1.69 -11.24
CA CYS A 649 5.17 -2.43 -10.96
C CYS A 649 6.38 -1.50 -11.07
N VAL A 650 7.51 -1.89 -10.47
CA VAL A 650 8.79 -1.21 -10.59
C VAL A 650 9.74 -2.05 -11.43
N TYR A 651 10.25 -1.46 -12.50
CA TYR A 651 11.30 -2.00 -13.36
C TYR A 651 12.63 -1.32 -13.06
N ASP A 652 13.65 -2.12 -12.76
CA ASP A 652 15.02 -1.66 -12.63
C ASP A 652 15.79 -1.90 -13.95
N PRO A 653 16.15 -0.84 -14.68
CA PRO A 653 16.84 -0.98 -15.96
C PRO A 653 18.29 -1.46 -15.81
N GLU A 654 18.93 -1.30 -14.65
CA GLU A 654 20.30 -1.77 -14.44
C GLU A 654 20.37 -3.29 -14.31
N THR A 655 19.42 -3.88 -13.58
CA THR A 655 19.36 -5.33 -13.32
C THR A 655 18.45 -6.07 -14.30
N GLY A 656 17.50 -5.35 -14.92
CA GLY A 656 16.44 -5.92 -15.73
C GLY A 656 15.34 -6.61 -14.92
N GLU A 657 15.31 -6.42 -13.60
CA GLU A 657 14.35 -7.05 -12.70
C GLU A 657 13.06 -6.23 -12.55
N MET A 658 11.97 -6.93 -12.26
CA MET A 658 10.67 -6.34 -11.95
C MET A 658 10.21 -6.75 -10.55
N SER A 659 9.63 -5.80 -9.82
CA SER A 659 9.01 -6.01 -8.51
C SER A 659 7.66 -5.31 -8.41
N SER A 660 6.84 -5.70 -7.43
CA SER A 660 5.64 -4.92 -7.07
C SER A 660 6.05 -3.53 -6.62
N PHE A 661 5.25 -2.53 -6.98
CA PHE A 661 5.39 -1.18 -6.44
C PHE A 661 5.08 -1.12 -4.94
#